data_AF-A0A9X1MLL8-F1
#
_entry.id   AF-A0A9X1MLL8-F1
#
_cell.length_a   1.000
_cell.length_b   1.000
_cell.length_c   1.000
_cell.angle_alpha   90.00
_cell.angle_beta   90.00
_cell.angle_gamma   90.00
#
_symmetry.space_group_name_H-M   'P 1'
#
loop_
_entity.id
_entity.type
_entity.pdbx_description
1 polymer ?
#
loop_
_entity_poly.entity_id
_entity_poly.type
_entity_poly.pdbx_seq_one_letter_code
_entity_poly.pdbx_strand_id
1 'polypeptide(L)'
;MAFIGGAGTDEIVGPNAATDWQISQKNQGQVRGLNFEQVENLTGGTKVDTFEFLTNGSLSGKIEGLAGADILDFTALGAQDVRLSDIGSVDGFDGTTVGGTIGMGFANINAIAGSTSATTDKLTGIDATALWTIDSQTPSFTYQAKSRTLVFSNFEELTGGSKVDKFDVKATSFAMILNGEGDDDFFNFHSGDLDNYQGKVTIHGGADDNGQPDQRDRIYLDDQGGDNGEERFDYRLEPHSVTWLQTNFAPDRTFAGVYFDETMEFVRLDGTDGVNRFSVRPSEFTVFYVDGNEPGVEDCPPGGGDFLELDLAPLPPVDLNPVTGPKITFTEIVNGRQTKGVWTFDAPHKEVQFESIERFNLLDKLTVSDDAGFNSLPLIDVISPTTLTKYSDVVTNFSSEPLEAFSIFDYPVFQPGAMPASLERLDVNNDGMVSPKDLQILLDHLDEQPGQYDPRLDANRDGSVNVIDISSFLSAIIIEANKNHVVGGVRTTTADLNCDGLDEIIAVSGANLAPRIQVFNGVNGEPMSISQTIGDPSNTYGVYVSAGDFDGDGMVEIATSMERGSQAVTIWKWVDDHFEKVRSFDSGFDPNASGGVRVSTGDLNGDLTDEIIVSTGTGRNPGVSIFSGAGALLGVVQVDAAYGRGGITTTTGDLDGDGYDEILILAGRRGGSLLSYVPGSANIPANSTAILLGALYTGDDALSPLSGVTKDADGDGDDELFIGQLSDGRSSIVRKLEWNDAIDQFFDDGFFETDDEWTGDFLG
;
A
#
# COMPACT_ATOMS: atom_id res chain seq x y z
N MET A 1 -44.94 -50.78 -30.31
CA MET A 1 -44.37 -51.17 -31.62
C MET A 1 -42.98 -50.57 -31.66
N ALA A 2 -41.95 -51.34 -31.98
CA ALA A 2 -40.57 -50.87 -32.03
C ALA A 2 -40.09 -50.88 -33.48
N PHE A 3 -39.40 -49.82 -33.89
CA PHE A 3 -38.60 -49.80 -35.11
C PHE A 3 -37.23 -50.40 -34.77
N ILE A 4 -36.84 -51.48 -35.44
CA ILE A 4 -35.55 -52.15 -35.20
C ILE A 4 -34.71 -51.97 -36.45
N GLY A 5 -33.54 -51.34 -36.32
CA GLY A 5 -32.58 -51.19 -37.40
C GLY A 5 -31.97 -52.51 -37.86
N GLY A 6 -31.35 -52.49 -39.03
CA GLY A 6 -30.72 -53.63 -39.65
C GLY A 6 -29.26 -53.83 -39.23
N ALA A 7 -28.50 -54.60 -40.01
CA ALA A 7 -27.05 -54.78 -39.81
C ALA A 7 -26.21 -53.61 -40.41
N GLY A 8 -26.88 -52.56 -40.88
CA GLY A 8 -26.25 -51.42 -41.55
C GLY A 8 -26.12 -50.23 -40.60
N THR A 9 -25.96 -49.04 -41.18
CA THR A 9 -26.16 -47.79 -40.47
C THR A 9 -27.61 -47.38 -40.66
N ASP A 10 -28.36 -47.31 -39.57
CA ASP A 10 -29.78 -47.01 -39.58
C ASP A 10 -30.03 -45.57 -39.11
N GLU A 11 -31.03 -44.92 -39.71
CA GLU A 11 -31.36 -43.51 -39.47
C GLU A 11 -32.88 -43.33 -39.31
N ILE A 12 -33.27 -42.55 -38.30
CA ILE A 12 -34.63 -42.02 -38.19
C ILE A 12 -34.58 -40.52 -38.45
N VAL A 13 -35.43 -40.06 -39.37
CA VAL A 13 -35.64 -38.65 -39.67
C VAL A 13 -36.96 -38.19 -39.04
N GLY A 14 -36.87 -37.14 -38.22
CA GLY A 14 -37.97 -36.52 -37.51
C GLY A 14 -38.93 -35.78 -38.44
N PRO A 15 -40.16 -35.48 -37.96
CA PRO A 15 -41.06 -34.60 -38.67
C PRO A 15 -40.59 -33.14 -38.59
N ASN A 16 -41.07 -32.29 -39.50
CA ASN A 16 -40.91 -30.83 -39.41
C ASN A 16 -41.79 -30.19 -38.30
N ALA A 17 -41.65 -30.67 -37.08
CA ALA A 17 -42.39 -30.27 -35.89
C ALA A 17 -41.49 -30.47 -34.66
N ALA A 18 -41.72 -29.69 -33.60
CA ALA A 18 -40.93 -29.86 -32.38
C ALA A 18 -41.05 -31.29 -31.87
N THR A 19 -39.91 -31.90 -31.55
CA THR A 19 -39.82 -33.34 -31.29
C THR A 19 -38.81 -33.65 -30.20
N ASP A 20 -39.26 -34.40 -29.20
CA ASP A 20 -38.42 -34.89 -28.11
C ASP A 20 -37.98 -36.33 -28.43
N TRP A 21 -36.67 -36.53 -28.43
CA TRP A 21 -35.98 -37.79 -28.65
C TRP A 21 -35.38 -38.25 -27.33
N GLN A 22 -35.84 -39.37 -26.79
CA GLN A 22 -35.30 -39.94 -25.56
C GLN A 22 -34.36 -41.09 -25.89
N ILE A 23 -33.07 -40.93 -25.63
CA ILE A 23 -32.03 -41.95 -25.82
C ILE A 23 -31.81 -42.66 -24.49
N SER A 24 -32.36 -43.86 -24.36
CA SER A 24 -32.45 -44.57 -23.07
C SER A 24 -31.32 -45.59 -22.85
N GLN A 25 -30.77 -46.14 -23.94
CA GLN A 25 -29.66 -47.08 -23.98
C GLN A 25 -28.87 -46.84 -25.27
N LYS A 26 -27.72 -47.51 -25.45
CA LYS A 26 -26.95 -47.47 -26.69
C LYS A 26 -27.81 -47.83 -27.92
N ASN A 27 -27.97 -46.90 -28.87
CA ASN A 27 -28.76 -47.04 -30.10
C ASN A 27 -30.23 -47.40 -29.86
N GLN A 28 -30.81 -47.02 -28.71
CA GLN A 28 -32.20 -47.34 -28.36
C GLN A 28 -32.88 -46.20 -27.61
N GLY A 29 -34.17 -46.01 -27.88
CA GLY A 29 -34.90 -44.90 -27.32
C GLY A 29 -36.37 -44.84 -27.73
N GLN A 30 -36.96 -43.68 -27.50
CA GLN A 30 -38.32 -43.36 -27.92
C GLN A 30 -38.38 -41.98 -28.56
N VAL A 31 -39.16 -41.85 -29.63
CA VAL A 31 -39.52 -40.57 -30.24
C VAL A 31 -41.02 -40.55 -30.49
N ARG A 32 -41.73 -39.58 -29.91
CA ARG A 32 -43.20 -39.40 -30.08
C ARG A 32 -44.02 -40.70 -29.88
N GLY A 33 -43.62 -41.53 -28.91
CA GLY A 33 -44.26 -42.81 -28.60
C GLY A 33 -43.87 -43.99 -29.50
N LEU A 34 -43.00 -43.79 -30.49
CA LEU A 34 -42.35 -44.86 -31.24
C LEU A 34 -41.05 -45.26 -30.53
N ASN A 35 -40.96 -46.52 -30.08
CA ASN A 35 -39.69 -47.05 -29.60
C ASN A 35 -38.78 -47.38 -30.80
N PHE A 36 -37.49 -47.13 -30.67
CA PHE A 36 -36.49 -47.55 -31.64
C PHE A 36 -35.37 -48.35 -30.97
N GLU A 37 -34.82 -49.31 -31.71
CA GLU A 37 -33.70 -50.14 -31.28
C GLU A 37 -32.73 -50.37 -32.44
N GLN A 38 -31.42 -50.48 -32.16
CA GLN A 38 -30.38 -50.66 -33.17
C GLN A 38 -30.42 -49.55 -34.24
N VAL A 39 -30.60 -48.30 -33.82
CA VAL A 39 -30.54 -47.12 -34.70
C VAL A 39 -29.38 -46.25 -34.29
N GLU A 40 -28.45 -46.04 -35.21
CA GLU A 40 -27.21 -45.30 -34.96
C GLU A 40 -27.37 -43.80 -35.13
N ASN A 41 -28.17 -43.36 -36.10
CA ASN A 41 -28.30 -41.95 -36.50
C ASN A 41 -29.69 -41.40 -36.21
N LEU A 42 -29.74 -40.18 -35.70
CA LEU A 42 -30.99 -39.43 -35.54
C LEU A 42 -30.87 -38.10 -36.29
N THR A 43 -31.89 -37.78 -37.09
CA THR A 43 -32.02 -36.48 -37.74
C THR A 43 -33.32 -35.84 -37.28
N GLY A 44 -33.27 -34.60 -36.81
CA GLY A 44 -34.42 -33.79 -36.43
C GLY A 44 -35.25 -33.32 -37.63
N GLY A 45 -35.97 -32.22 -37.44
CA GLY A 45 -36.79 -31.54 -38.44
C GLY A 45 -36.37 -30.09 -38.66
N THR A 46 -37.33 -29.25 -39.02
CA THR A 46 -37.13 -27.80 -39.22
C THR A 46 -37.68 -26.94 -38.07
N LYS A 47 -37.87 -27.58 -36.92
CA LYS A 47 -38.39 -27.01 -35.67
C LYS A 47 -37.51 -27.53 -34.54
N VAL A 48 -37.67 -26.99 -33.34
CA VAL A 48 -36.88 -27.39 -32.17
C VAL A 48 -36.94 -28.89 -31.91
N ASP A 49 -35.82 -29.57 -32.06
CA ASP A 49 -35.62 -30.97 -31.69
C ASP A 49 -34.79 -31.05 -30.41
N THR A 50 -35.25 -31.82 -29.42
CA THR A 50 -34.51 -32.06 -28.17
C THR A 50 -34.05 -33.51 -28.13
N PHE A 51 -32.74 -33.74 -28.05
CA PHE A 51 -32.12 -35.04 -27.93
C PHE A 51 -31.67 -35.26 -26.48
N GLU A 52 -32.55 -35.90 -25.69
CA GLU A 52 -32.37 -36.18 -24.27
C GLU A 52 -31.67 -37.53 -24.06
N PHE A 53 -30.49 -37.52 -23.45
CA PHE A 53 -29.76 -38.72 -23.05
C PHE A 53 -30.07 -39.08 -21.60
N LEU A 54 -30.74 -40.23 -21.40
CA LEU A 54 -30.95 -40.80 -20.07
C LEU A 54 -29.69 -41.53 -19.61
N THR A 55 -29.61 -41.94 -18.33
CA THR A 55 -28.41 -42.46 -17.64
C THR A 55 -27.52 -43.48 -18.39
N ASN A 56 -28.05 -44.27 -19.34
CA ASN A 56 -27.27 -45.24 -20.14
C ASN A 56 -27.35 -44.98 -21.66
N GLY A 57 -27.91 -43.83 -22.05
CA GLY A 57 -28.09 -43.41 -23.42
C GLY A 57 -26.75 -43.16 -24.11
N SER A 58 -26.62 -43.66 -25.33
CA SER A 58 -25.52 -43.31 -26.24
C SER A 58 -25.94 -43.63 -27.67
N LEU A 59 -25.27 -43.01 -28.64
CA LEU A 59 -25.43 -43.33 -30.07
C LEU A 59 -24.06 -43.62 -30.65
N SER A 60 -23.91 -44.69 -31.42
CA SER A 60 -22.67 -44.95 -32.15
C SER A 60 -22.55 -44.17 -33.47
N GLY A 61 -23.65 -43.55 -33.94
CA GLY A 61 -23.70 -42.74 -35.14
C GLY A 61 -23.71 -41.24 -34.86
N LYS A 62 -24.40 -40.47 -35.72
CA LYS A 62 -24.47 -39.00 -35.65
C LYS A 62 -25.84 -38.48 -35.23
N ILE A 63 -25.86 -37.27 -34.69
CA ILE A 63 -27.07 -36.45 -34.53
C ILE A 63 -27.03 -35.29 -35.55
N GLU A 64 -28.18 -34.97 -36.12
CA GLU A 64 -28.35 -33.85 -37.04
C GLU A 64 -29.60 -33.04 -36.63
N GLY A 65 -29.42 -31.80 -36.16
CA GLY A 65 -30.54 -30.92 -35.77
C GLY A 65 -31.30 -30.35 -36.98
N LEU A 66 -30.59 -30.07 -38.08
CA LEU A 66 -31.03 -29.33 -39.26
C LEU A 66 -31.33 -27.86 -38.98
N ALA A 67 -32.60 -27.46 -38.91
CA ALA A 67 -32.98 -26.06 -38.71
C ALA A 67 -33.90 -25.98 -37.50
N GLY A 68 -33.66 -25.05 -36.61
CA GLY A 68 -34.36 -25.08 -35.33
C GLY A 68 -33.56 -24.36 -34.25
N ALA A 69 -33.97 -24.57 -33.02
CA ALA A 69 -33.13 -24.25 -31.88
C ALA A 69 -32.93 -25.57 -31.14
N ASP A 70 -32.08 -26.42 -31.72
CA ASP A 70 -32.00 -27.83 -31.37
C ASP A 70 -31.09 -28.04 -30.16
N ILE A 71 -31.45 -29.01 -29.32
CA ILE A 71 -30.91 -29.15 -27.97
C ILE A 71 -30.30 -30.55 -27.81
N LEU A 72 -29.05 -30.61 -27.36
CA LEU A 72 -28.46 -31.80 -26.75
C LEU A 72 -28.60 -31.70 -25.23
N ASP A 73 -29.26 -32.67 -24.61
CA ASP A 73 -29.47 -32.69 -23.17
C ASP A 73 -28.78 -33.91 -22.55
N PHE A 74 -27.70 -33.65 -21.81
CA PHE A 74 -26.92 -34.64 -21.08
C PHE A 74 -27.15 -34.59 -19.56
N THR A 75 -28.17 -33.87 -19.08
CA THR A 75 -28.39 -33.60 -17.66
C THR A 75 -28.46 -34.84 -16.77
N ALA A 76 -28.92 -35.97 -17.32
CA ALA A 76 -29.07 -37.26 -16.64
C ALA A 76 -27.85 -38.21 -16.77
N LEU A 77 -26.80 -37.80 -17.48
CA LEU A 77 -25.53 -38.52 -17.59
C LEU A 77 -24.55 -38.13 -16.47
N GLY A 78 -23.36 -38.72 -16.48
CA GLY A 78 -22.19 -38.17 -15.77
C GLY A 78 -21.44 -37.14 -16.63
N ALA A 79 -20.26 -36.73 -16.19
CA ALA A 79 -19.45 -35.70 -16.85
C ALA A 79 -19.31 -35.92 -18.36
N GLN A 80 -19.50 -34.86 -19.13
CA GLN A 80 -19.30 -34.80 -20.58
C GLN A 80 -18.10 -33.92 -20.94
N ASP A 81 -17.37 -34.30 -21.98
CA ASP A 81 -16.37 -33.44 -22.65
C ASP A 81 -16.85 -33.24 -24.09
N VAL A 82 -17.36 -32.05 -24.36
CA VAL A 82 -17.95 -31.63 -25.63
C VAL A 82 -17.00 -30.71 -26.36
N ARG A 83 -16.73 -30.99 -27.63
CA ARG A 83 -15.83 -30.18 -28.47
C ARG A 83 -16.53 -29.73 -29.74
N LEU A 84 -16.68 -28.43 -29.92
CA LEU A 84 -17.21 -27.84 -31.14
C LEU A 84 -16.14 -27.89 -32.23
N SER A 85 -16.53 -28.22 -33.47
CA SER A 85 -15.60 -28.35 -34.59
C SER A 85 -15.74 -27.25 -35.64
N ASP A 86 -16.96 -26.77 -35.90
CA ASP A 86 -17.23 -25.61 -36.75
C ASP A 86 -18.67 -25.11 -36.50
N ILE A 87 -19.07 -24.03 -37.17
CA ILE A 87 -20.49 -23.68 -37.26
C ILE A 87 -21.25 -24.72 -38.09
N GLY A 88 -22.49 -24.97 -37.73
CA GLY A 88 -23.33 -25.87 -38.51
C GLY A 88 -23.68 -25.30 -39.87
N SER A 89 -23.80 -26.20 -40.85
CA SER A 89 -24.07 -25.88 -42.25
C SER A 89 -25.41 -25.19 -42.51
N VAL A 90 -26.33 -25.24 -41.54
CA VAL A 90 -27.68 -24.65 -41.58
C VAL A 90 -27.86 -23.68 -40.41
N ASP A 91 -27.75 -24.16 -39.17
CA ASP A 91 -27.72 -23.39 -37.93
C ASP A 91 -26.85 -24.01 -36.84
N GLY A 92 -26.84 -23.43 -35.63
CA GLY A 92 -26.06 -23.97 -34.51
C GLY A 92 -24.58 -24.26 -34.79
N PHE A 93 -24.07 -25.28 -34.12
CA PHE A 93 -22.70 -25.75 -34.20
C PHE A 93 -22.63 -27.25 -34.49
N ASP A 94 -21.55 -27.63 -35.16
CA ASP A 94 -21.12 -29.02 -35.33
C ASP A 94 -20.10 -29.36 -34.25
N GLY A 95 -20.05 -30.61 -33.81
CA GLY A 95 -19.11 -31.01 -32.77
C GLY A 95 -19.10 -32.50 -32.44
N THR A 96 -18.37 -32.85 -31.38
CA THR A 96 -18.15 -34.22 -30.92
C THR A 96 -18.22 -34.32 -29.41
N THR A 97 -18.43 -35.53 -28.90
CA THR A 97 -18.30 -35.86 -27.47
C THR A 97 -17.12 -36.78 -27.27
N VAL A 98 -16.17 -36.41 -26.43
CA VAL A 98 -15.06 -37.28 -26.03
C VAL A 98 -15.61 -38.40 -25.15
N GLY A 99 -15.08 -39.62 -25.32
CA GLY A 99 -15.63 -40.82 -24.67
C GLY A 99 -16.78 -41.49 -25.43
N GLY A 100 -17.29 -40.86 -26.51
CA GLY A 100 -18.16 -41.51 -27.49
C GLY A 100 -19.65 -41.63 -27.09
N THR A 101 -20.16 -40.71 -26.27
CA THR A 101 -21.62 -40.55 -26.02
C THR A 101 -22.39 -40.44 -27.34
N ILE A 102 -21.83 -39.66 -28.29
CA ILE A 102 -22.23 -39.60 -29.70
C ILE A 102 -21.02 -39.98 -30.57
N GLY A 103 -21.05 -41.18 -31.15
CA GLY A 103 -19.89 -41.84 -31.75
C GLY A 103 -19.34 -41.19 -33.02
N MET A 104 -20.18 -40.52 -33.81
CA MET A 104 -19.78 -39.81 -35.03
C MET A 104 -20.03 -38.29 -34.97
N GLY A 105 -20.29 -37.75 -33.77
CA GLY A 105 -20.53 -36.33 -33.55
C GLY A 105 -21.96 -35.86 -33.83
N PHE A 106 -22.16 -34.57 -33.71
CA PHE A 106 -23.42 -33.88 -33.94
C PHE A 106 -23.25 -32.72 -34.91
N ALA A 107 -24.34 -32.33 -35.57
CA ALA A 107 -24.39 -31.21 -36.47
C ALA A 107 -25.62 -30.33 -36.24
N ASN A 108 -25.45 -29.03 -36.49
CA ASN A 108 -26.49 -28.01 -36.36
C ASN A 108 -27.20 -27.99 -35.00
N ILE A 109 -26.45 -27.90 -33.89
CA ILE A 109 -27.00 -27.85 -32.53
C ILE A 109 -26.90 -26.44 -31.95
N ASN A 110 -27.98 -25.93 -31.36
CA ASN A 110 -28.05 -24.56 -30.83
C ASN A 110 -27.94 -24.50 -29.31
N ALA A 111 -28.22 -25.58 -28.59
CA ALA A 111 -28.08 -25.63 -27.15
C ALA A 111 -27.53 -26.96 -26.63
N ILE A 112 -26.73 -26.90 -25.56
CA ILE A 112 -26.16 -28.08 -24.91
C ILE A 112 -26.28 -27.95 -23.38
N ALA A 113 -26.99 -28.87 -22.74
CA ALA A 113 -27.02 -28.97 -21.29
C ALA A 113 -26.07 -30.08 -20.82
N GLY A 114 -25.05 -29.72 -20.06
CA GLY A 114 -24.14 -30.65 -19.40
C GLY A 114 -24.79 -31.37 -18.22
N SER A 115 -24.04 -32.26 -17.58
CA SER A 115 -24.56 -33.10 -16.50
C SER A 115 -24.92 -32.28 -15.26
N THR A 116 -25.97 -32.66 -14.55
CA THR A 116 -26.35 -32.01 -13.26
C THR A 116 -25.73 -32.69 -12.05
N SER A 117 -25.03 -33.81 -12.25
CA SER A 117 -24.54 -34.69 -11.20
C SER A 117 -23.02 -34.81 -11.13
N ALA A 118 -22.32 -34.39 -12.18
CA ALA A 118 -20.87 -34.22 -12.15
C ALA A 118 -20.51 -32.74 -11.96
N THR A 119 -19.23 -32.49 -11.71
CA THR A 119 -18.66 -31.16 -11.45
C THR A 119 -17.42 -30.93 -12.33
N THR A 120 -17.37 -31.61 -13.47
CA THR A 120 -16.20 -31.66 -14.35
C THR A 120 -16.64 -31.74 -15.82
N ASP A 121 -17.82 -31.21 -16.15
CA ASP A 121 -18.29 -31.11 -17.53
C ASP A 121 -17.43 -30.07 -18.27
N LYS A 122 -16.90 -30.44 -19.44
CA LYS A 122 -16.01 -29.62 -20.28
C LYS A 122 -16.67 -29.23 -21.60
N LEU A 123 -16.58 -27.95 -21.96
CA LEU A 123 -16.97 -27.44 -23.26
C LEU A 123 -15.78 -26.73 -23.93
N THR A 124 -15.32 -27.28 -25.05
CA THR A 124 -14.28 -26.67 -25.90
C THR A 124 -14.91 -25.99 -27.11
N GLY A 125 -14.61 -24.71 -27.31
CA GLY A 125 -15.04 -23.91 -28.44
C GLY A 125 -14.41 -24.34 -29.77
N ILE A 126 -14.82 -23.69 -30.86
CA ILE A 126 -14.12 -23.83 -32.16
C ILE A 126 -12.83 -23.01 -32.16
N ASP A 127 -11.89 -23.34 -33.03
CA ASP A 127 -10.66 -22.56 -33.25
C ASP A 127 -10.95 -21.26 -34.03
N ALA A 128 -11.58 -20.31 -33.37
CA ALA A 128 -11.91 -18.98 -33.86
C ALA A 128 -12.19 -18.04 -32.68
N THR A 129 -11.96 -16.74 -32.89
CA THR A 129 -12.31 -15.73 -31.89
C THR A 129 -13.75 -15.89 -31.39
N ALA A 130 -13.92 -16.01 -30.09
CA ALA A 130 -15.22 -16.18 -29.47
C ALA A 130 -15.47 -15.29 -28.25
N LEU A 131 -16.76 -15.20 -27.90
CA LEU A 131 -17.24 -14.57 -26.67
C LEU A 131 -18.02 -15.60 -25.86
N TRP A 132 -17.55 -15.88 -24.66
CA TRP A 132 -18.22 -16.64 -23.63
C TRP A 132 -18.88 -15.66 -22.67
N THR A 133 -20.17 -15.81 -22.40
CA THR A 133 -20.88 -15.01 -21.39
C THR A 133 -21.42 -15.94 -20.32
N ILE A 134 -20.93 -15.76 -19.09
CA ILE A 134 -21.22 -16.60 -17.92
C ILE A 134 -21.96 -15.77 -16.88
N ASP A 135 -23.14 -16.22 -16.49
CA ASP A 135 -23.98 -15.52 -15.52
C ASP A 135 -24.80 -16.55 -14.74
N SER A 136 -24.30 -16.99 -13.59
CA SER A 136 -24.97 -17.99 -12.74
C SER A 136 -26.29 -17.51 -12.13
N GLN A 137 -26.65 -16.24 -12.26
CA GLN A 137 -27.96 -15.73 -11.88
C GLN A 137 -29.02 -16.04 -12.95
N THR A 138 -28.59 -16.47 -14.14
CA THR A 138 -29.44 -16.92 -15.24
C THR A 138 -29.39 -18.46 -15.40
N PRO A 139 -30.43 -19.09 -15.97
CA PRO A 139 -30.47 -20.54 -16.11
C PRO A 139 -29.50 -21.11 -17.17
N SER A 140 -28.85 -20.26 -17.98
CA SER A 140 -28.00 -20.70 -19.10
C SER A 140 -27.02 -19.63 -19.53
N PHE A 141 -25.84 -20.06 -19.96
CA PHE A 141 -24.74 -19.25 -20.48
C PHE A 141 -24.75 -19.21 -22.02
N THR A 142 -23.92 -18.37 -22.62
CA THR A 142 -23.82 -18.29 -24.09
C THR A 142 -22.39 -18.31 -24.60
N TYR A 143 -22.17 -19.01 -25.71
CA TYR A 143 -20.93 -19.01 -26.48
C TYR A 143 -21.21 -18.45 -27.87
N GLN A 144 -20.44 -17.47 -28.33
CA GLN A 144 -20.62 -16.82 -29.63
C GLN A 144 -19.34 -16.87 -30.46
N ALA A 145 -19.41 -17.48 -31.64
CA ALA A 145 -18.31 -17.51 -32.60
C ALA A 145 -18.85 -17.46 -34.04
N LYS A 146 -18.12 -16.80 -34.95
CA LYS A 146 -18.51 -16.67 -36.39
C LYS A 146 -19.98 -16.24 -36.60
N SER A 147 -20.49 -15.30 -35.78
CA SER A 147 -21.89 -14.82 -35.80
C SER A 147 -22.95 -15.89 -35.46
N ARG A 148 -22.57 -16.94 -34.73
CA ARG A 148 -23.45 -18.01 -34.26
C ARG A 148 -23.39 -18.09 -32.75
N THR A 149 -24.53 -18.39 -32.12
CA THR A 149 -24.67 -18.46 -30.66
C THR A 149 -25.09 -19.86 -30.26
N LEU A 150 -24.35 -20.44 -29.32
CA LEU A 150 -24.70 -21.64 -28.60
C LEU A 150 -25.18 -21.24 -27.19
N VAL A 151 -26.29 -21.81 -26.75
CA VAL A 151 -26.74 -21.70 -25.35
C VAL A 151 -26.25 -22.94 -24.60
N PHE A 152 -25.64 -22.78 -23.43
CA PHE A 152 -25.16 -23.92 -22.66
C PHE A 152 -25.41 -23.78 -21.15
N SER A 153 -25.38 -24.89 -20.42
CA SER A 153 -25.58 -24.91 -18.97
C SER A 153 -24.85 -26.11 -18.36
N ASN A 154 -24.51 -26.05 -17.06
CA ASN A 154 -23.85 -27.12 -16.32
C ASN A 154 -22.52 -27.58 -16.95
N PHE A 155 -21.67 -26.61 -17.28
CA PHE A 155 -20.28 -26.86 -17.68
C PHE A 155 -19.38 -26.09 -16.72
N GLU A 156 -18.48 -26.79 -16.06
CA GLU A 156 -17.55 -26.22 -15.07
C GLU A 156 -16.20 -25.85 -15.71
N GLU A 157 -15.83 -26.48 -16.82
CA GLU A 157 -14.60 -26.21 -17.55
C GLU A 157 -14.91 -25.69 -18.96
N LEU A 158 -14.48 -24.46 -19.24
CA LEU A 158 -14.61 -23.82 -20.55
C LEU A 158 -13.21 -23.68 -21.15
N THR A 159 -13.07 -24.07 -22.42
CA THR A 159 -11.80 -24.00 -23.14
C THR A 159 -12.02 -23.29 -24.46
N GLY A 160 -11.24 -22.24 -24.69
CA GLY A 160 -11.14 -21.52 -25.96
C GLY A 160 -10.56 -22.35 -27.11
N GLY A 161 -10.31 -21.67 -28.22
CA GLY A 161 -9.48 -22.15 -29.32
C GLY A 161 -8.07 -21.57 -29.25
N SER A 162 -7.30 -21.65 -30.34
CA SER A 162 -5.99 -20.99 -30.41
C SER A 162 -6.10 -19.53 -30.88
N LYS A 163 -7.26 -18.91 -30.69
CA LYS A 163 -7.65 -17.64 -31.28
C LYS A 163 -8.32 -16.83 -30.19
N VAL A 164 -7.95 -15.55 -30.05
CA VAL A 164 -8.49 -14.60 -29.05
C VAL A 164 -9.91 -14.93 -28.59
N ASP A 165 -10.04 -15.38 -27.36
CA ASP A 165 -11.29 -15.69 -26.69
C ASP A 165 -11.55 -14.69 -25.57
N LYS A 166 -12.79 -14.19 -25.52
CA LYS A 166 -13.25 -13.32 -24.44
C LYS A 166 -14.20 -14.08 -23.52
N PHE A 167 -13.83 -14.21 -22.26
CA PHE A 167 -14.69 -14.67 -21.18
C PHE A 167 -15.26 -13.44 -20.45
N ASP A 168 -16.54 -13.17 -20.63
CA ASP A 168 -17.34 -12.15 -19.93
C ASP A 168 -18.09 -12.84 -18.78
N VAL A 169 -17.52 -12.77 -17.58
CA VAL A 169 -18.03 -13.39 -16.36
C VAL A 169 -18.79 -12.35 -15.56
N LYS A 170 -20.11 -12.51 -15.47
CA LYS A 170 -21.02 -11.59 -14.78
C LYS A 170 -21.34 -12.03 -13.35
N ALA A 171 -21.44 -13.34 -13.15
CA ALA A 171 -21.66 -13.93 -11.83
C ALA A 171 -21.27 -15.42 -11.85
N THR A 172 -20.74 -15.92 -10.72
CA THR A 172 -20.49 -17.34 -10.48
C THR A 172 -21.00 -17.76 -9.12
N SER A 173 -21.59 -18.96 -9.03
CA SER A 173 -22.06 -19.56 -7.77
C SER A 173 -21.47 -20.95 -7.50
N PHE A 174 -20.52 -21.38 -8.33
CA PHE A 174 -19.85 -22.66 -8.27
C PHE A 174 -18.45 -22.52 -8.90
N ALA A 175 -17.56 -23.46 -8.60
CA ALA A 175 -16.19 -23.40 -9.10
C ALA A 175 -16.13 -23.57 -10.62
N MET A 176 -15.31 -22.75 -11.29
CA MET A 176 -15.14 -22.78 -12.74
C MET A 176 -13.67 -22.75 -13.14
N ILE A 177 -13.37 -23.38 -14.27
CA ILE A 177 -12.05 -23.35 -14.93
C ILE A 177 -12.22 -22.73 -16.30
N LEU A 178 -11.48 -21.66 -16.58
CA LEU A 178 -11.46 -20.96 -17.86
C LEU A 178 -10.06 -21.12 -18.46
N ASN A 179 -10.00 -21.62 -19.70
CA ASN A 179 -8.73 -21.81 -20.41
C ASN A 179 -8.79 -21.01 -21.71
N GLY A 180 -7.88 -20.05 -21.86
CA GLY A 180 -7.72 -19.28 -23.08
C GLY A 180 -7.06 -20.11 -24.20
N GLU A 181 -6.00 -20.83 -23.85
CA GLU A 181 -5.13 -21.67 -24.68
C GLU A 181 -4.08 -20.91 -25.51
N GLY A 182 -4.44 -20.00 -26.40
CA GLY A 182 -3.42 -19.23 -27.13
C GLY A 182 -3.97 -18.12 -28.01
N ASP A 183 -3.07 -17.28 -28.54
CA ASP A 183 -3.35 -15.85 -28.81
C ASP A 183 -3.70 -15.11 -27.49
N ASP A 184 -4.15 -13.85 -27.57
CA ASP A 184 -4.43 -13.00 -26.40
C ASP A 184 -5.85 -13.17 -25.87
N ASP A 185 -6.01 -13.81 -24.72
CA ASP A 185 -7.33 -14.10 -24.14
C ASP A 185 -7.72 -13.10 -23.05
N PHE A 186 -9.03 -12.81 -22.95
CA PHE A 186 -9.56 -11.76 -22.07
C PHE A 186 -10.57 -12.34 -21.08
N PHE A 187 -10.25 -12.31 -19.79
CA PHE A 187 -11.10 -12.77 -18.69
C PHE A 187 -11.62 -11.55 -17.92
N ASN A 188 -12.88 -11.20 -18.14
CA ASN A 188 -13.47 -9.97 -17.63
C ASN A 188 -14.49 -10.28 -16.55
N PHE A 189 -14.29 -9.65 -15.40
CA PHE A 189 -15.11 -9.71 -14.20
C PHE A 189 -15.58 -8.29 -13.91
N HIS A 190 -16.49 -7.77 -14.76
CA HIS A 190 -16.96 -6.38 -14.74
C HIS A 190 -18.43 -6.28 -14.33
N SER A 191 -18.82 -6.99 -13.27
CA SER A 191 -20.12 -6.78 -12.61
C SER A 191 -20.19 -5.41 -11.95
N GLY A 192 -19.04 -4.78 -11.66
CA GLY A 192 -18.88 -3.67 -10.75
C GLY A 192 -18.97 -4.12 -9.29
N ASP A 193 -19.11 -5.40 -9.01
CA ASP A 193 -19.25 -5.91 -7.64
C ASP A 193 -18.74 -7.34 -7.60
N LEU A 194 -17.55 -7.50 -7.01
CA LEU A 194 -16.85 -8.78 -6.98
C LEU A 194 -17.57 -9.85 -6.16
N ASP A 195 -18.54 -9.47 -5.31
CA ASP A 195 -19.37 -10.42 -4.55
C ASP A 195 -20.34 -11.22 -5.41
N ASN A 196 -20.49 -10.86 -6.68
CA ASN A 196 -21.17 -11.69 -7.66
C ASN A 196 -20.39 -12.97 -8.03
N TYR A 197 -19.13 -13.09 -7.61
CA TYR A 197 -18.23 -14.21 -7.92
C TYR A 197 -17.96 -15.11 -6.70
N GLN A 198 -18.99 -15.86 -6.29
CA GLN A 198 -18.99 -16.68 -5.07
C GLN A 198 -18.40 -18.09 -5.28
N GLY A 199 -18.17 -18.47 -6.54
CA GLY A 199 -17.48 -19.69 -6.90
C GLY A 199 -16.04 -19.42 -7.28
N LYS A 200 -15.09 -20.21 -6.74
CA LYS A 200 -13.67 -20.12 -7.10
C LYS A 200 -13.50 -20.22 -8.62
N VAL A 201 -12.93 -19.19 -9.24
CA VAL A 201 -12.58 -19.21 -10.66
C VAL A 201 -11.08 -19.45 -10.83
N THR A 202 -10.72 -20.43 -11.65
CA THR A 202 -9.33 -20.74 -12.00
C THR A 202 -9.11 -20.47 -13.48
N ILE A 203 -8.05 -19.74 -13.81
CA ILE A 203 -7.77 -19.24 -15.15
C ILE A 203 -6.40 -19.75 -15.60
N HIS A 204 -6.37 -20.22 -16.84
CA HIS A 204 -5.17 -20.55 -17.57
C HIS A 204 -5.16 -19.66 -18.81
N GLY A 205 -4.18 -18.75 -18.91
CA GLY A 205 -4.03 -17.87 -20.06
C GLY A 205 -3.76 -18.69 -21.30
N GLY A 206 -2.57 -19.30 -21.38
CA GLY A 206 -2.22 -20.11 -22.52
C GLY A 206 -0.74 -20.04 -22.88
N ALA A 207 -0.41 -20.32 -24.13
CA ALA A 207 0.94 -20.16 -24.63
C ALA A 207 1.21 -18.72 -25.09
N ASP A 208 2.21 -18.05 -24.50
CA ASP A 208 2.77 -16.77 -24.96
C ASP A 208 3.07 -16.84 -26.45
N ASP A 209 2.38 -16.00 -27.22
CA ASP A 209 2.31 -16.13 -28.65
C ASP A 209 3.42 -15.41 -29.41
N ASN A 210 4.32 -14.59 -28.81
CA ASN A 210 5.54 -14.06 -29.46
C ASN A 210 6.45 -13.14 -28.58
N GLY A 211 6.27 -13.06 -27.26
CA GLY A 211 7.09 -12.18 -26.41
C GLY A 211 6.97 -10.68 -26.74
N GLN A 212 5.83 -10.28 -27.31
CA GLN A 212 5.49 -8.88 -27.58
C GLN A 212 4.67 -8.33 -26.40
N PRO A 213 5.04 -7.19 -25.79
CA PRO A 213 4.39 -6.69 -24.58
C PRO A 213 2.93 -6.20 -24.77
N ASP A 214 2.41 -6.09 -26.00
CA ASP A 214 1.03 -5.73 -26.33
C ASP A 214 0.10 -6.95 -26.54
N GLN A 215 0.66 -8.15 -26.58
CA GLN A 215 -0.02 -9.44 -26.71
C GLN A 215 0.10 -10.20 -25.38
N ARG A 216 -0.95 -10.13 -24.56
CA ARG A 216 -0.97 -10.71 -23.21
C ARG A 216 -2.37 -11.21 -22.90
N ASP A 217 -2.45 -12.35 -22.25
CA ASP A 217 -3.62 -12.81 -21.54
C ASP A 217 -3.92 -11.85 -20.38
N ARG A 218 -5.20 -11.48 -20.24
CA ARG A 218 -5.62 -10.42 -19.32
C ARG A 218 -6.78 -10.83 -18.44
N ILE A 219 -6.58 -10.65 -17.14
CA ILE A 219 -7.68 -10.60 -16.18
C ILE A 219 -8.02 -9.14 -15.91
N TYR A 220 -9.30 -8.82 -15.98
CA TYR A 220 -9.85 -7.52 -15.58
C TYR A 220 -10.90 -7.74 -14.49
N LEU A 221 -10.65 -7.19 -13.31
CA LEU A 221 -11.51 -7.24 -12.13
C LEU A 221 -11.99 -5.83 -11.83
N ASP A 222 -13.29 -5.62 -11.74
CA ASP A 222 -13.90 -4.32 -11.52
C ASP A 222 -14.92 -4.40 -10.37
N ASP A 223 -14.61 -3.67 -9.30
CA ASP A 223 -15.38 -3.57 -8.05
C ASP A 223 -16.03 -2.19 -7.86
N GLN A 224 -16.11 -1.35 -8.90
CA GLN A 224 -16.50 0.08 -8.79
C GLN A 224 -17.99 0.37 -8.48
N GLY A 225 -18.83 -0.66 -8.35
CA GLY A 225 -20.30 -0.56 -8.36
C GLY A 225 -21.03 -1.28 -7.22
N GLY A 226 -20.34 -1.95 -6.29
CA GLY A 226 -20.91 -2.65 -5.14
C GLY A 226 -21.28 -1.70 -3.99
N ASP A 227 -22.41 -1.95 -3.32
CA ASP A 227 -22.83 -1.31 -2.05
C ASP A 227 -22.70 0.23 -1.92
N ASN A 228 -23.09 0.96 -2.97
CA ASN A 228 -23.03 2.43 -3.11
C ASN A 228 -21.63 3.01 -3.38
N GLY A 229 -20.63 2.19 -3.69
CA GLY A 229 -19.30 2.63 -4.13
C GLY A 229 -18.40 3.15 -2.99
N GLU A 230 -18.96 3.61 -1.88
CA GLU A 230 -18.24 4.30 -0.79
C GLU A 230 -17.64 3.37 0.30
N GLU A 231 -17.80 2.05 0.20
CA GLU A 231 -17.31 1.12 1.24
C GLU A 231 -15.84 0.75 1.06
N ARG A 232 -15.06 0.80 2.15
CA ARG A 232 -13.66 0.36 2.18
C ARG A 232 -13.56 -1.15 2.01
N PHE A 233 -12.81 -1.56 0.98
CA PHE A 233 -12.39 -2.95 0.79
C PHE A 233 -10.89 -3.08 0.59
N ASP A 234 -10.33 -4.13 1.16
CA ASP A 234 -8.90 -4.40 1.10
C ASP A 234 -8.65 -5.65 0.23
N TYR A 235 -7.66 -5.59 -0.65
CA TYR A 235 -7.37 -6.58 -1.68
C TYR A 235 -5.96 -7.16 -1.51
N ARG A 236 -5.81 -8.45 -1.85
CA ARG A 236 -4.52 -9.14 -1.88
C ARG A 236 -4.27 -9.72 -3.25
N LEU A 237 -3.18 -9.27 -3.88
CA LEU A 237 -2.70 -9.73 -5.17
C LEU A 237 -1.41 -10.52 -4.96
N GLU A 238 -1.49 -11.83 -5.19
CA GLU A 238 -0.38 -12.77 -5.15
C GLU A 238 -0.07 -13.30 -6.55
N PRO A 239 1.13 -13.86 -6.81
CA PRO A 239 1.53 -14.33 -8.14
C PRO A 239 0.59 -15.35 -8.82
N HIS A 240 -0.34 -15.94 -8.08
CA HIS A 240 -1.29 -16.94 -8.57
C HIS A 240 -2.76 -16.66 -8.17
N SER A 241 -3.05 -15.49 -7.57
CA SER A 241 -4.41 -15.17 -7.16
C SER A 241 -4.65 -13.69 -6.87
N VAL A 242 -5.87 -13.26 -7.12
CA VAL A 242 -6.46 -12.06 -6.52
C VAL A 242 -7.54 -12.50 -5.53
N THR A 243 -7.39 -12.03 -4.30
CA THR A 243 -8.28 -12.31 -3.17
C THR A 243 -8.53 -11.02 -2.40
N TRP A 244 -9.25 -11.12 -1.30
CA TRP A 244 -9.53 -9.99 -0.41
C TRP A 244 -8.89 -10.22 0.96
N LEU A 245 -8.69 -9.12 1.69
CA LEU A 245 -8.15 -9.10 3.04
C LEU A 245 -9.27 -8.80 4.03
N GLN A 246 -9.52 -9.73 4.96
CA GLN A 246 -10.38 -9.42 6.11
C GLN A 246 -9.58 -8.61 7.11
N THR A 247 -9.88 -7.32 7.21
CA THR A 247 -9.41 -6.44 8.28
C THR A 247 -10.55 -6.18 9.27
N ASN A 248 -10.25 -5.61 10.44
CA ASN A 248 -11.27 -5.27 11.44
C ASN A 248 -12.26 -4.19 10.93
N PHE A 249 -11.89 -3.48 9.87
CA PHE A 249 -12.64 -2.35 9.29
C PHE A 249 -13.36 -2.70 7.98
N ALA A 250 -12.92 -3.74 7.26
CA ALA A 250 -13.56 -4.18 6.03
C ALA A 250 -14.73 -5.14 6.32
N PRO A 251 -15.91 -4.98 5.67
CA PRO A 251 -17.03 -5.89 5.85
C PRO A 251 -16.72 -7.29 5.29
N ASP A 252 -17.36 -8.33 5.86
CA ASP A 252 -17.33 -9.70 5.32
C ASP A 252 -17.83 -9.68 3.86
N ARG A 253 -17.08 -10.30 2.95
CA ARG A 253 -17.46 -10.44 1.54
C ARG A 253 -17.64 -11.87 1.08
N THR A 254 -18.45 -12.04 0.03
CA THR A 254 -18.74 -13.34 -0.59
C THR A 254 -17.84 -13.66 -1.79
N PHE A 255 -17.00 -12.71 -2.22
CA PHE A 255 -15.99 -12.93 -3.25
C PHE A 255 -15.06 -14.11 -2.91
N ALA A 256 -15.09 -15.14 -3.76
CA ALA A 256 -14.32 -16.37 -3.55
C ALA A 256 -12.88 -16.32 -4.09
N GLY A 257 -12.49 -15.22 -4.73
CA GLY A 257 -11.18 -15.02 -5.35
C GLY A 257 -11.07 -15.57 -6.77
N VAL A 258 -10.13 -15.01 -7.52
CA VAL A 258 -9.72 -15.46 -8.85
C VAL A 258 -8.30 -16.01 -8.77
N TYR A 259 -8.09 -17.21 -9.31
CA TYR A 259 -6.82 -17.93 -9.27
C TYR A 259 -6.31 -18.12 -10.69
N PHE A 260 -5.00 -18.08 -10.86
CA PHE A 260 -4.36 -18.23 -12.16
C PHE A 260 -2.98 -18.87 -12.04
N ASP A 261 -2.47 -19.38 -13.15
CA ASP A 261 -1.13 -19.95 -13.22
C ASP A 261 -0.11 -18.97 -13.85
N GLU A 262 1.13 -19.45 -13.99
CA GLU A 262 2.27 -18.70 -14.54
C GLU A 262 2.10 -18.29 -16.01
N THR A 263 1.02 -18.74 -16.68
CA THR A 263 0.72 -18.33 -18.07
C THR A 263 0.01 -16.99 -18.14
N MET A 264 -0.54 -16.46 -17.04
CA MET A 264 -1.16 -15.14 -17.05
C MET A 264 -0.12 -14.02 -17.02
N GLU A 265 -0.10 -13.16 -18.04
CA GLU A 265 0.89 -12.08 -18.10
C GLU A 265 0.38 -10.72 -17.57
N PHE A 266 -0.94 -10.53 -17.42
CA PHE A 266 -1.49 -9.26 -16.95
C PHE A 266 -2.77 -9.41 -16.12
N VAL A 267 -2.82 -8.72 -14.98
CA VAL A 267 -3.99 -8.63 -14.12
C VAL A 267 -4.23 -7.17 -13.77
N ARG A 268 -5.43 -6.66 -14.07
CA ARG A 268 -5.92 -5.36 -13.61
C ARG A 268 -7.03 -5.56 -12.59
N LEU A 269 -6.92 -4.83 -11.48
CA LEU A 269 -7.94 -4.73 -10.44
C LEU A 269 -8.27 -3.26 -10.24
N ASP A 270 -9.56 -2.94 -10.40
CA ASP A 270 -10.12 -1.64 -10.09
C ASP A 270 -10.90 -1.76 -8.77
N GLY A 271 -10.49 -0.96 -7.79
CA GLY A 271 -11.10 -0.88 -6.46
C GLY A 271 -12.47 -0.21 -6.46
N THR A 272 -12.98 0.05 -5.26
CA THR A 272 -14.23 0.79 -5.03
C THR A 272 -14.01 2.30 -5.10
N ASP A 273 -15.05 3.14 -4.95
CA ASP A 273 -14.85 4.59 -4.76
C ASP A 273 -14.45 4.96 -3.30
N GLY A 274 -14.51 4.00 -2.37
CA GLY A 274 -14.03 4.14 -0.99
C GLY A 274 -12.55 3.82 -0.83
N VAL A 275 -11.94 4.24 0.28
CA VAL A 275 -10.51 4.01 0.57
C VAL A 275 -10.17 2.52 0.58
N ASN A 276 -9.23 2.10 -0.26
CA ASN A 276 -8.80 0.72 -0.47
C ASN A 276 -7.34 0.50 -0.04
N ARG A 277 -7.05 -0.67 0.55
CA ARG A 277 -5.67 -1.18 0.66
C ARG A 277 -5.43 -2.26 -0.39
N PHE A 278 -4.38 -2.10 -1.18
CA PHE A 278 -3.88 -3.10 -2.12
C PHE A 278 -2.58 -3.67 -1.60
N SER A 279 -2.61 -4.90 -1.09
CA SER A 279 -1.40 -5.64 -0.74
C SER A 279 -0.96 -6.46 -1.96
N VAL A 280 0.13 -6.03 -2.60
CA VAL A 280 0.61 -6.60 -3.86
C VAL A 280 1.98 -7.24 -3.66
N ARG A 281 2.05 -8.55 -3.92
CA ARG A 281 3.32 -9.27 -4.06
C ARG A 281 3.73 -9.33 -5.53
N PRO A 282 4.87 -8.75 -5.93
CA PRO A 282 5.35 -8.80 -7.32
C PRO A 282 5.52 -10.24 -7.84
N SER A 283 5.14 -10.47 -9.10
CA SER A 283 5.20 -11.79 -9.77
C SER A 283 6.38 -11.86 -10.75
N GLU A 284 6.92 -13.05 -10.99
CA GLU A 284 7.91 -13.28 -12.06
C GLU A 284 7.27 -13.32 -13.46
N PHE A 285 5.96 -13.54 -13.51
CA PHE A 285 5.23 -13.82 -14.75
C PHE A 285 4.23 -12.73 -15.10
N THR A 286 3.54 -12.21 -14.08
CA THR A 286 2.37 -11.34 -14.23
C THR A 286 2.70 -9.89 -13.90
N VAL A 287 2.32 -8.97 -14.78
CA VAL A 287 2.25 -7.54 -14.43
C VAL A 287 0.93 -7.27 -13.71
N PHE A 288 1.01 -6.70 -12.52
CA PHE A 288 -0.16 -6.22 -11.80
C PHE A 288 -0.42 -4.75 -12.13
N TYR A 289 -1.69 -4.42 -12.31
CA TYR A 289 -2.18 -3.06 -12.44
C TYR A 289 -3.27 -2.85 -11.39
N VAL A 290 -3.08 -1.90 -10.50
CA VAL A 290 -4.09 -1.52 -9.52
C VAL A 290 -4.61 -0.13 -9.84
N ASP A 291 -5.92 0.04 -9.79
CA ASP A 291 -6.58 1.34 -9.86
C ASP A 291 -7.37 1.50 -8.56
N GLY A 292 -6.98 2.47 -7.72
CA GLY A 292 -7.73 2.79 -6.52
C GLY A 292 -9.12 3.35 -6.81
N ASN A 293 -9.33 3.86 -8.03
CA ASN A 293 -10.51 4.59 -8.47
C ASN A 293 -10.69 5.95 -7.71
N GLU A 294 -11.58 6.84 -8.16
CA GLU A 294 -11.72 8.17 -7.53
C GLU A 294 -12.45 8.08 -6.17
N PRO A 295 -11.91 8.72 -5.13
CA PRO A 295 -12.62 9.83 -4.50
C PRO A 295 -12.07 11.09 -5.17
N GLY A 296 -12.97 11.89 -5.76
CA GLY A 296 -12.62 12.99 -6.65
C GLY A 296 -11.41 13.82 -6.21
N VAL A 297 -10.67 14.35 -7.19
CA VAL A 297 -9.47 15.22 -7.03
C VAL A 297 -9.69 16.51 -6.21
N GLU A 298 -10.84 16.67 -5.56
CA GLU A 298 -11.19 17.79 -4.69
C GLU A 298 -11.25 17.27 -3.23
N ASP A 299 -10.21 17.66 -2.47
CA ASP A 299 -9.97 17.39 -1.03
C ASP A 299 -9.41 15.99 -0.73
N CYS A 300 -8.59 15.85 0.32
CA CYS A 300 -7.92 14.58 0.63
C CYS A 300 -8.93 13.58 1.18
N PRO A 301 -8.95 12.32 0.74
CA PRO A 301 -9.90 11.37 1.32
C PRO A 301 -9.61 11.20 2.82
N PRO A 302 -10.62 11.23 3.70
CA PRO A 302 -10.43 10.93 5.12
C PRO A 302 -9.66 9.61 5.30
N GLY A 303 -8.60 9.61 6.11
CA GLY A 303 -7.72 8.46 6.27
C GLY A 303 -6.61 8.30 5.20
N GLY A 304 -6.35 9.34 4.39
CA GLY A 304 -5.15 9.45 3.54
C GLY A 304 -5.24 8.80 2.15
N GLY A 305 -6.44 8.40 1.70
CA GLY A 305 -6.65 7.80 0.37
C GLY A 305 -6.14 6.36 0.22
N ASP A 306 -6.13 5.86 -1.01
CA ASP A 306 -5.84 4.48 -1.34
C ASP A 306 -4.38 4.13 -1.07
N PHE A 307 -4.16 2.95 -0.49
CA PHE A 307 -2.85 2.50 -0.05
C PHE A 307 -2.36 1.33 -0.90
N LEU A 308 -1.23 1.50 -1.60
CA LEU A 308 -0.52 0.41 -2.25
C LEU A 308 0.65 -0.06 -1.39
N GLU A 309 0.47 -1.22 -0.81
CA GLU A 309 1.49 -1.93 -0.05
C GLU A 309 2.19 -2.94 -0.95
N LEU A 310 3.52 -2.84 -1.05
CA LEU A 310 4.33 -3.88 -1.68
C LEU A 310 4.77 -4.91 -0.63
N ASP A 311 4.28 -6.15 -0.76
CA ASP A 311 4.76 -7.29 0.02
C ASP A 311 6.05 -7.83 -0.59
N LEU A 312 7.17 -7.58 0.11
CA LEU A 312 8.50 -8.06 -0.24
C LEU A 312 8.96 -9.25 0.61
N ALA A 313 8.13 -9.71 1.56
CA ALA A 313 8.51 -10.75 2.50
C ALA A 313 8.76 -12.09 1.76
N PRO A 314 9.70 -12.94 2.17
CA PRO A 314 9.92 -14.23 1.51
C PRO A 314 8.76 -15.21 1.78
N LEU A 315 8.23 -15.87 0.73
CA LEU A 315 7.24 -16.93 0.90
C LEU A 315 7.87 -18.21 1.49
N PRO A 316 7.22 -18.84 2.49
CA PRO A 316 7.57 -20.20 2.90
C PRO A 316 7.00 -21.23 1.91
N PRO A 317 7.76 -22.28 1.53
CA PRO A 317 9.13 -22.59 1.92
C PRO A 317 10.17 -21.88 1.03
N VAL A 318 11.13 -21.18 1.64
CA VAL A 318 12.28 -20.44 1.05
C VAL A 318 12.09 -20.06 -0.41
N ASP A 319 11.60 -18.83 -0.61
CA ASP A 319 11.58 -18.16 -1.90
C ASP A 319 12.94 -18.25 -2.60
N LEU A 320 12.97 -18.90 -3.77
CA LEU A 320 14.21 -19.10 -4.54
C LEU A 320 14.66 -17.80 -5.21
N ASN A 321 13.75 -16.84 -5.40
CA ASN A 321 13.97 -15.56 -6.03
C ASN A 321 13.30 -14.46 -5.18
N PRO A 322 13.94 -13.99 -4.11
CA PRO A 322 13.37 -12.92 -3.29
C PRO A 322 13.17 -11.64 -4.11
N VAL A 323 12.11 -10.89 -3.79
CA VAL A 323 11.85 -9.58 -4.41
C VAL A 323 12.88 -8.57 -3.90
N THR A 324 13.69 -7.99 -4.78
CA THR A 324 14.74 -7.03 -4.41
C THR A 324 14.77 -5.81 -5.33
N GLY A 325 15.39 -4.74 -4.84
CA GLY A 325 15.62 -3.52 -5.62
C GLY A 325 14.35 -2.75 -6.03
N PRO A 326 13.31 -2.63 -5.17
CA PRO A 326 12.10 -1.88 -5.51
C PRO A 326 12.44 -0.43 -5.85
N LYS A 327 11.91 0.07 -6.97
CA LYS A 327 12.08 1.44 -7.45
C LYS A 327 10.78 1.96 -8.05
N ILE A 328 10.25 3.03 -7.47
CA ILE A 328 9.08 3.72 -7.98
C ILE A 328 9.45 4.75 -9.05
N THR A 329 8.60 4.92 -10.05
CA THR A 329 8.66 6.02 -11.02
C THR A 329 7.25 6.54 -11.26
N PHE A 330 7.01 7.79 -10.91
CA PHE A 330 5.75 8.46 -11.17
C PHE A 330 5.69 8.96 -12.61
N THR A 331 4.52 8.78 -13.24
CA THR A 331 4.30 9.07 -14.66
C THR A 331 3.31 10.21 -14.90
N GLU A 332 2.50 10.53 -13.91
CA GLU A 332 1.54 11.63 -13.96
C GLU A 332 1.51 12.36 -12.61
N ILE A 333 1.34 13.68 -12.68
CA ILE A 333 1.12 14.54 -11.50
C ILE A 333 -0.16 15.32 -11.79
N VAL A 334 -1.20 15.12 -10.96
CA VAL A 334 -2.48 15.80 -11.08
C VAL A 334 -2.66 16.70 -9.86
N ASN A 335 -2.79 18.01 -10.07
CA ASN A 335 -2.91 19.01 -8.99
C ASN A 335 -1.80 18.97 -7.92
N GLY A 336 -0.61 18.46 -8.26
CA GLY A 336 0.52 18.30 -7.32
C GLY A 336 0.67 16.88 -6.77
N ARG A 337 -0.37 16.04 -6.89
CA ARG A 337 -0.40 14.66 -6.37
C ARG A 337 0.17 13.66 -7.37
N GLN A 338 0.94 12.69 -6.90
CA GLN A 338 1.59 11.66 -7.71
C GLN A 338 0.75 10.38 -7.77
N THR A 339 -0.43 10.45 -8.39
CA THR A 339 -1.44 9.38 -8.33
C THR A 339 -1.21 8.23 -9.31
N LYS A 340 -0.23 8.32 -10.22
CA LYS A 340 0.01 7.30 -11.25
C LYS A 340 1.48 7.01 -11.45
N GLY A 341 1.84 5.74 -11.46
CA GLY A 341 3.24 5.34 -11.60
C GLY A 341 3.46 3.85 -11.77
N VAL A 342 4.73 3.48 -11.66
CA VAL A 342 5.20 2.11 -11.84
C VAL A 342 6.28 1.81 -10.81
N TRP A 343 6.10 0.70 -10.10
CA TRP A 343 7.14 0.05 -9.31
C TRP A 343 7.87 -0.97 -10.16
N THR A 344 9.19 -0.85 -10.19
CA THR A 344 10.10 -1.76 -10.89
C THR A 344 10.99 -2.47 -9.88
N PHE A 345 11.47 -3.66 -10.26
CA PHE A 345 12.24 -4.54 -9.39
C PHE A 345 13.46 -5.09 -10.13
N ASP A 346 14.42 -5.65 -9.41
CA ASP A 346 15.47 -6.43 -10.03
C ASP A 346 14.87 -7.73 -10.61
N ALA A 347 15.42 -8.18 -11.75
CA ALA A 347 14.99 -9.43 -12.38
C ALA A 347 15.07 -10.60 -11.37
N PRO A 348 14.09 -11.53 -11.37
CA PRO A 348 13.14 -11.82 -12.46
C PRO A 348 11.75 -11.15 -12.38
N HIS A 349 11.47 -10.36 -11.35
CA HIS A 349 10.12 -9.85 -11.11
C HIS A 349 9.65 -8.82 -12.13
N LYS A 350 8.35 -8.86 -12.42
CA LYS A 350 7.62 -7.91 -13.26
C LYS A 350 7.24 -6.67 -12.45
N GLU A 351 6.98 -5.60 -13.18
CA GLU A 351 6.54 -4.33 -12.61
C GLU A 351 5.13 -4.41 -12.03
N VAL A 352 4.87 -3.53 -11.05
CA VAL A 352 3.53 -3.24 -10.51
C VAL A 352 3.17 -1.83 -10.96
N GLN A 353 2.12 -1.71 -11.76
CA GLN A 353 1.59 -0.43 -12.25
C GLN A 353 0.44 0.01 -11.36
N PHE A 354 0.28 1.32 -11.20
CA PHE A 354 -0.80 1.86 -10.39
C PHE A 354 -1.34 3.18 -10.94
N GLU A 355 -2.62 3.42 -10.70
CA GLU A 355 -3.28 4.71 -10.85
C GLU A 355 -4.26 4.95 -9.70
N SER A 356 -4.56 6.22 -9.42
CA SER A 356 -5.43 6.63 -8.30
C SER A 356 -4.96 6.03 -6.96
N ILE A 357 -3.66 6.11 -6.66
CA ILE A 357 -3.10 5.66 -5.38
C ILE A 357 -2.45 6.84 -4.66
N GLU A 358 -2.78 6.99 -3.38
CA GLU A 358 -2.32 8.09 -2.55
C GLU A 358 -1.23 7.68 -1.56
N ARG A 359 -1.02 6.41 -1.18
CA ARG A 359 -0.03 6.04 -0.14
C ARG A 359 0.80 4.80 -0.46
N PHE A 360 2.01 4.71 0.10
CA PHE A 360 2.97 3.60 -0.13
C PHE A 360 3.83 3.26 1.10
N ASN A 361 4.17 1.97 1.31
CA ASN A 361 4.93 1.47 2.49
C ASN A 361 6.47 1.59 2.40
N LEU A 362 7.05 2.01 1.28
CA LEU A 362 8.52 1.96 1.05
C LEU A 362 9.17 3.33 0.85
N LEU A 363 8.47 4.41 1.19
CA LEU A 363 8.90 5.78 0.93
C LEU A 363 9.13 6.63 2.18
N ASP A 364 8.98 6.02 3.36
CA ASP A 364 9.27 6.65 4.64
C ASP A 364 10.65 7.29 4.65
N LYS A 365 10.79 8.42 5.33
CA LYS A 365 12.07 9.06 5.59
C LYS A 365 12.29 9.21 7.08
N LEU A 366 13.54 9.04 7.51
CA LEU A 366 13.93 9.30 8.88
C LEU A 366 14.39 10.75 8.98
N THR A 367 13.71 11.53 9.82
CA THR A 367 14.21 12.79 10.32
C THR A 367 14.99 12.57 11.61
N VAL A 368 16.07 13.32 11.79
CA VAL A 368 16.82 13.37 13.04
C VAL A 368 17.00 14.84 13.35
N SER A 369 16.50 15.30 14.49
CA SER A 369 16.63 16.69 14.93
C SER A 369 17.40 16.78 16.25
N ASP A 370 18.32 17.75 16.34
CA ASP A 370 19.04 18.03 17.58
C ASP A 370 18.19 18.96 18.46
N ASP A 371 17.78 18.45 19.63
CA ASP A 371 17.22 19.24 20.73
C ASP A 371 17.91 18.91 22.07
N ALA A 372 19.25 18.94 22.07
CA ALA A 372 20.06 18.86 23.31
C ALA A 372 19.89 20.08 24.25
N GLY A 373 18.83 20.88 24.08
CA GLY A 373 18.48 22.04 24.89
C GLY A 373 19.19 23.33 24.47
N PHE A 374 19.38 24.24 25.42
CA PHE A 374 19.75 25.65 25.17
C PHE A 374 21.03 25.92 24.35
N ASN A 375 21.89 24.92 24.15
CA ASN A 375 23.17 25.03 23.44
C ASN A 375 23.22 24.21 22.13
N SER A 376 22.13 23.55 21.77
CA SER A 376 22.01 22.69 20.59
C SER A 376 22.05 23.51 19.30
N LEU A 377 22.65 22.93 18.25
CA LEU A 377 22.60 23.50 16.91
C LEU A 377 21.24 23.16 16.29
N PRO A 378 20.59 24.10 15.59
CA PRO A 378 19.35 23.79 14.89
C PRO A 378 19.70 23.01 13.62
N LEU A 379 19.96 21.70 13.74
CA LEU A 379 20.26 20.80 12.63
C LEU A 379 19.13 19.79 12.46
N ILE A 380 18.80 19.51 11.20
CA ILE A 380 17.90 18.42 10.81
C ILE A 380 18.67 17.61 9.78
N ASP A 381 18.85 16.33 10.06
CA ASP A 381 19.35 15.35 9.12
C ASP A 381 18.16 14.59 8.52
N VAL A 382 18.12 14.54 7.19
CA VAL A 382 17.13 13.75 6.45
C VAL A 382 17.84 12.54 5.85
N ILE A 383 17.44 11.36 6.27
CA ILE A 383 18.04 10.08 5.86
C ILE A 383 16.98 9.28 5.11
N SER A 384 17.30 8.86 3.88
CA SER A 384 16.50 7.83 3.21
C SER A 384 16.78 6.49 3.89
N PRO A 385 15.77 5.79 4.44
CA PRO A 385 15.96 4.48 5.05
C PRO A 385 16.41 3.43 4.03
N THR A 386 16.00 3.56 2.76
CA THR A 386 16.34 2.62 1.68
C THR A 386 17.78 2.75 1.21
N THR A 387 18.33 3.97 1.16
CA THR A 387 19.69 4.21 0.65
C THR A 387 20.71 4.59 1.73
N LEU A 388 20.23 4.82 2.97
CA LEU A 388 20.98 5.38 4.09
C LEU A 388 21.79 6.65 3.73
N THR A 389 21.36 7.32 2.67
CA THR A 389 22.02 8.53 2.17
C THR A 389 21.48 9.71 2.97
N LYS A 390 22.38 10.43 3.65
CA LYS A 390 22.07 11.71 4.29
C LYS A 390 21.95 12.77 3.19
N TYR A 391 20.75 13.33 3.00
CA TYR A 391 20.48 14.24 1.89
C TYR A 391 21.00 15.67 2.14
N SER A 392 20.99 16.18 3.39
CA SER A 392 21.69 17.43 3.79
C SER A 392 21.50 17.77 5.27
N ASP A 393 22.29 18.73 5.78
CA ASP A 393 22.02 19.51 7.00
C ASP A 393 21.00 20.61 6.63
N VAL A 394 19.71 20.43 6.93
CA VAL A 394 18.63 21.22 6.29
C VAL A 394 18.39 22.60 6.93
N VAL A 395 19.06 22.97 8.02
CA VAL A 395 18.74 24.23 8.73
C VAL A 395 19.95 25.15 8.90
N THR A 396 19.98 26.23 8.12
CA THR A 396 20.84 27.42 8.36
C THR A 396 20.06 28.73 8.54
N ASN A 397 18.73 28.75 8.39
CA ASN A 397 17.96 29.99 8.27
C ASN A 397 16.72 30.13 9.17
N PHE A 398 16.84 29.81 10.47
CA PHE A 398 15.99 30.46 11.50
C PHE A 398 16.46 31.90 11.83
N SER A 399 17.28 32.51 10.96
CA SER A 399 17.80 33.88 11.13
C SER A 399 16.83 34.93 10.58
N SER A 400 16.88 36.14 11.15
CA SER A 400 15.97 37.24 10.84
C SER A 400 16.37 38.12 9.65
N GLU A 401 17.40 37.76 8.88
CA GLU A 401 17.93 38.58 7.80
C GLU A 401 17.92 37.80 6.47
N PRO A 402 17.45 38.39 5.35
CA PRO A 402 17.55 37.75 4.05
C PRO A 402 19.03 37.55 3.68
N LEU A 403 19.34 36.44 3.00
CA LEU A 403 20.61 36.22 2.31
C LEU A 403 20.83 37.33 1.27
N GLU A 404 21.36 38.48 1.66
CA GLU A 404 21.97 39.40 0.70
C GLU A 404 23.19 38.70 0.09
N ALA A 405 23.33 38.76 -1.22
CA ALA A 405 24.45 38.14 -1.95
C ALA A 405 25.78 38.77 -1.52
N PHE A 406 26.48 38.15 -0.57
CA PHE A 406 27.80 38.58 -0.09
C PHE A 406 28.93 38.03 -0.97
N SER A 407 29.92 38.87 -1.23
CA SER A 407 31.08 38.61 -2.10
C SER A 407 32.13 37.75 -1.39
N ILE A 408 32.77 36.84 -2.13
CA ILE A 408 33.78 35.87 -1.62
C ILE A 408 35.02 36.53 -0.96
N PHE A 409 35.16 37.85 -1.07
CA PHE A 409 36.26 38.64 -0.50
C PHE A 409 36.02 39.11 0.94
N ASP A 410 34.85 38.85 1.53
CA ASP A 410 34.48 39.35 2.86
C ASP A 410 34.67 38.31 4.01
N TYR A 411 35.28 37.14 3.75
CA TYR A 411 35.48 36.09 4.77
C TYR A 411 36.68 36.35 5.72
N PRO A 412 36.55 36.05 7.03
CA PRO A 412 37.63 36.24 8.00
C PRO A 412 38.75 35.19 7.89
N VAL A 413 39.97 35.59 8.27
CA VAL A 413 41.17 34.75 8.35
C VAL A 413 41.17 33.99 9.68
N PHE A 414 41.33 32.66 9.65
CA PHE A 414 41.36 31.85 10.86
C PHE A 414 42.79 31.40 11.25
N GLN A 415 43.11 31.40 12.55
CA GLN A 415 44.43 30.97 13.09
C GLN A 415 44.37 29.55 13.68
N PRO A 416 45.46 28.76 13.65
CA PRO A 416 45.49 27.39 14.12
C PRO A 416 45.55 27.38 15.65
N GLY A 417 44.69 26.58 16.27
CA GLY A 417 44.45 26.52 17.71
C GLY A 417 43.04 26.91 18.15
N ALA A 418 42.23 27.45 17.23
CA ALA A 418 40.79 27.70 17.40
C ALA A 418 39.90 26.75 16.57
N MET A 419 40.48 25.76 15.87
CA MET A 419 39.76 24.81 15.01
C MET A 419 40.03 23.34 15.39
N PRO A 420 39.10 22.42 15.05
CA PRO A 420 39.33 20.98 15.10
C PRO A 420 40.51 20.52 14.21
N ALA A 421 41.24 19.49 14.63
CA ALA A 421 42.39 18.92 13.89
C ALA A 421 42.01 18.33 12.51
N SER A 422 40.72 18.12 12.25
CA SER A 422 40.20 17.75 10.92
C SER A 422 40.34 18.87 9.89
N LEU A 423 40.34 20.14 10.31
CA LEU A 423 40.37 21.32 9.44
C LEU A 423 41.78 21.90 9.23
N GLU A 424 42.80 21.46 9.99
CA GLU A 424 44.22 21.80 9.70
C GLU A 424 44.65 21.34 8.30
N ARG A 425 43.90 20.41 7.68
CA ARG A 425 44.13 19.87 6.34
C ARG A 425 43.74 20.84 5.21
N LEU A 426 43.04 21.93 5.53
CA LEU A 426 42.58 22.94 4.58
C LEU A 426 43.58 24.10 4.41
N ASP A 427 44.62 24.18 5.24
CA ASP A 427 45.75 25.08 5.04
C ASP A 427 46.71 24.48 4.01
N VAL A 428 46.31 24.49 2.73
CA VAL A 428 47.06 23.87 1.63
C VAL A 428 48.42 24.51 1.39
N ASN A 429 48.62 25.75 1.86
CA ASN A 429 49.89 26.47 1.74
C ASN A 429 50.79 26.33 2.99
N ASN A 430 50.23 25.80 4.09
CA ASN A 430 50.87 25.53 5.37
C ASN A 430 51.50 26.79 6.01
N ASP A 431 50.87 27.96 5.84
CA ASP A 431 51.27 29.22 6.49
C ASP A 431 50.64 29.41 7.87
N GLY A 432 49.87 28.42 8.32
CA GLY A 432 49.12 28.46 9.55
C GLY A 432 47.88 29.35 9.44
N MET A 433 47.31 29.59 8.26
CA MET A 433 46.05 30.32 8.12
C MET A 433 45.20 29.71 7.01
N VAL A 434 43.96 29.33 7.32
CA VAL A 434 42.98 28.98 6.26
C VAL A 434 42.36 30.28 5.75
N SER A 435 42.55 30.57 4.47
CA SER A 435 42.21 31.84 3.85
C SER A 435 41.76 31.69 2.39
N PRO A 436 41.22 32.75 1.75
CA PRO A 436 40.94 32.73 0.31
C PRO A 436 42.16 32.43 -0.57
N LYS A 437 43.39 32.56 -0.05
CA LYS A 437 44.61 32.17 -0.79
C LYS A 437 44.74 30.66 -0.94
N ASP A 438 44.24 29.90 0.02
CA ASP A 438 44.23 28.44 0.01
C ASP A 438 43.28 27.91 -1.05
N LEU A 439 42.10 28.52 -1.14
CA LEU A 439 41.13 28.26 -2.22
C LEU A 439 41.70 28.64 -3.60
N GLN A 440 42.40 29.77 -3.70
CA GLN A 440 43.03 30.18 -4.96
C GLN A 440 44.10 29.19 -5.42
N ILE A 441 44.87 28.61 -4.50
CA ILE A 441 45.88 27.58 -4.82
C ILE A 441 45.22 26.31 -5.37
N LEU A 442 44.08 25.90 -4.80
CA LEU A 442 43.28 24.77 -5.28
C LEU A 442 42.70 25.02 -6.68
N LEU A 443 42.16 26.21 -6.92
CA LEU A 443 41.61 26.61 -8.22
C LEU A 443 42.70 26.72 -9.30
N ASP A 444 43.84 27.35 -8.98
CA ASP A 444 44.97 27.49 -9.90
C ASP A 444 45.55 26.12 -10.28
N HIS A 445 45.59 25.15 -9.35
CA HIS A 445 46.06 23.79 -9.63
C HIS A 445 45.15 23.03 -10.59
N LEU A 446 43.82 23.18 -10.44
CA LEU A 446 42.83 22.56 -11.33
C LEU A 446 42.84 23.15 -12.75
N ASP A 447 43.11 24.45 -12.88
CA ASP A 447 43.22 25.12 -14.17
C ASP A 447 44.56 24.86 -14.87
N GLU A 448 45.68 24.82 -14.15
CA GLU A 448 47.02 24.70 -14.72
C GLU A 448 47.51 23.26 -14.90
N GLN A 449 47.09 22.32 -14.04
CA GLN A 449 47.53 20.90 -14.07
C GLN A 449 46.35 19.92 -13.93
N PRO A 450 45.35 19.97 -14.82
CA PRO A 450 44.17 19.12 -14.73
C PRO A 450 44.53 17.63 -14.75
N GLY A 451 44.10 16.91 -13.72
CA GLY A 451 44.29 15.46 -13.58
C GLY A 451 45.65 15.02 -13.01
N GLN A 452 46.51 15.96 -12.59
CA GLN A 452 47.76 15.62 -11.89
C GLN A 452 47.57 15.69 -10.37
N TYR A 453 47.68 14.52 -9.72
CA TYR A 453 47.52 14.39 -8.26
C TYR A 453 48.67 15.07 -7.48
N ASP A 454 48.34 16.04 -6.62
CA ASP A 454 49.25 16.57 -5.58
C ASP A 454 48.68 16.21 -4.19
N PRO A 455 49.33 15.32 -3.43
CA PRO A 455 48.84 14.86 -2.12
C PRO A 455 48.82 15.95 -1.04
N ARG A 456 49.37 17.14 -1.31
CA ARG A 456 49.28 18.30 -0.41
C ARG A 456 48.00 19.11 -0.60
N LEU A 457 47.32 18.94 -1.74
CA LEU A 457 46.13 19.69 -2.13
C LEU A 457 44.84 18.84 -2.05
N ASP A 458 45.00 17.54 -1.81
CA ASP A 458 43.90 16.58 -1.61
C ASP A 458 43.37 16.66 -0.16
N ALA A 459 42.37 17.54 0.03
CA ALA A 459 41.78 17.83 1.33
C ALA A 459 40.98 16.65 1.91
N ASN A 460 40.40 15.80 1.05
CA ASN A 460 39.55 14.67 1.47
C ASN A 460 40.30 13.32 1.52
N ARG A 461 41.54 13.26 0.99
CA ARG A 461 42.42 12.08 0.88
C ARG A 461 41.89 10.97 -0.02
N ASP A 462 41.10 11.31 -1.03
CA ASP A 462 40.55 10.35 -1.98
C ASP A 462 41.55 9.91 -3.08
N GLY A 463 42.73 10.53 -3.12
CA GLY A 463 43.77 10.23 -4.10
C GLY A 463 43.65 11.03 -5.40
N SER A 464 42.79 12.04 -5.45
CA SER A 464 42.59 12.99 -6.55
C SER A 464 42.39 14.43 -6.04
N VAL A 465 42.37 15.42 -6.95
CA VAL A 465 42.08 16.83 -6.62
C VAL A 465 41.03 17.30 -7.62
N ASN A 466 39.79 17.45 -7.18
CA ASN A 466 38.58 17.57 -8.02
C ASN A 466 37.68 18.75 -7.59
N VAL A 467 36.64 19.03 -8.39
CA VAL A 467 35.59 20.01 -8.05
C VAL A 467 34.89 19.67 -6.71
N ILE A 468 34.83 18.39 -6.36
CA ILE A 468 34.28 17.90 -5.09
C ILE A 468 35.12 18.40 -3.88
N ASP A 469 36.44 18.49 -4.03
CA ASP A 469 37.32 19.00 -2.97
C ASP A 469 37.14 20.50 -2.76
N ILE A 470 36.93 21.26 -3.84
CA ILE A 470 36.57 22.67 -3.77
C ILE A 470 35.22 22.85 -3.06
N SER A 471 34.21 22.03 -3.38
CA SER A 471 32.91 22.10 -2.72
C SER A 471 33.01 21.79 -1.23
N SER A 472 33.82 20.79 -0.86
CA SER A 472 34.07 20.41 0.54
C SER A 472 34.77 21.54 1.31
N PHE A 473 35.72 22.23 0.66
CA PHE A 473 36.42 23.39 1.21
C PHE A 473 35.46 24.58 1.45
N LEU A 474 34.62 24.89 0.46
CA LEU A 474 33.60 25.94 0.56
C LEU A 474 32.58 25.64 1.66
N SER A 475 32.10 24.40 1.74
CA SER A 475 31.18 23.95 2.79
C SER A 475 31.78 24.10 4.19
N ALA A 476 33.03 23.70 4.40
CA ALA A 476 33.69 23.81 5.70
C ALA A 476 33.85 25.28 6.16
N ILE A 477 34.16 26.20 5.25
CA ILE A 477 34.25 27.64 5.55
C ILE A 477 32.87 28.24 5.87
N ILE A 478 31.84 27.85 5.10
CA ILE A 478 30.46 28.31 5.33
C ILE A 478 29.94 27.81 6.69
N ILE A 479 30.22 26.55 7.03
CA ILE A 479 29.86 25.95 8.32
C ILE A 479 30.52 26.72 9.48
N GLU A 480 31.83 27.03 9.39
CA GLU A 480 32.53 27.71 10.48
C GLU A 480 32.17 29.21 10.59
N ALA A 481 31.84 29.87 9.47
CA ALA A 481 31.36 31.26 9.47
C ALA A 481 29.95 31.38 10.07
N ASN A 482 29.09 30.37 9.88
CA ASN A 482 27.74 30.31 10.45
C ASN A 482 27.69 29.89 11.93
N LYS A 483 28.79 29.38 12.50
CA LYS A 483 28.88 29.04 13.93
C LYS A 483 28.80 30.23 14.89
N ASN A 484 28.80 31.46 14.40
CA ASN A 484 28.54 32.63 15.25
C ASN A 484 27.02 32.87 15.45
N HIS A 485 26.42 31.96 16.21
CA HIS A 485 25.31 32.11 17.18
C HIS A 485 23.86 32.23 16.67
N VAL A 486 23.27 31.08 16.37
CA VAL A 486 21.85 30.78 16.63
C VAL A 486 21.85 29.45 17.41
N VAL A 487 21.63 29.51 18.73
CA VAL A 487 21.62 28.33 19.62
C VAL A 487 20.20 28.11 20.11
N GLY A 488 19.72 26.86 20.08
CA GLY A 488 18.35 26.59 20.50
C GLY A 488 17.69 25.27 20.09
N GLY A 489 18.33 24.45 19.28
CA GLY A 489 17.75 23.20 18.77
C GLY A 489 16.53 23.39 17.86
N VAL A 490 16.10 22.29 17.26
CA VAL A 490 14.90 22.18 16.41
C VAL A 490 14.13 20.95 16.83
N ARG A 491 12.80 20.99 16.68
CA ARG A 491 11.94 19.82 16.85
C ARG A 491 11.19 19.58 15.55
N THR A 492 11.01 18.31 15.22
CA THR A 492 10.37 17.88 13.98
C THR A 492 9.10 17.09 14.26
N THR A 493 8.24 17.06 13.25
CA THR A 493 7.20 16.06 13.05
C THR A 493 7.08 15.86 11.54
N THR A 494 6.56 14.73 11.12
CA THR A 494 6.30 14.43 9.72
C THR A 494 4.80 14.29 9.51
N ALA A 495 4.32 14.75 8.36
CA ALA A 495 2.94 14.55 7.93
C ALA A 495 2.80 14.95 6.47
N ASP A 496 1.94 14.24 5.75
CA ASP A 496 1.56 14.62 4.40
C ASP A 496 0.66 15.87 4.42
N LEU A 497 1.26 17.03 4.12
CA LEU A 497 0.56 18.33 4.14
C LEU A 497 -0.06 18.67 2.78
N ASN A 498 0.33 17.96 1.73
CA ASN A 498 -0.05 18.27 0.36
C ASN A 498 -0.82 17.12 -0.34
N CYS A 499 -0.95 15.99 0.35
CA CYS A 499 -1.60 14.75 -0.05
C CYS A 499 -0.99 14.14 -1.31
N ASP A 500 0.33 14.16 -1.43
CA ASP A 500 1.06 13.44 -2.48
C ASP A 500 1.49 12.04 -2.04
N GLY A 501 1.11 11.61 -0.84
CA GLY A 501 1.42 10.31 -0.27
C GLY A 501 2.73 10.23 0.46
N LEU A 502 3.43 11.36 0.58
CA LEU A 502 4.75 11.44 1.15
C LEU A 502 4.73 12.48 2.25
N ASP A 503 5.13 12.06 3.44
CA ASP A 503 5.19 12.98 4.56
C ASP A 503 6.18 14.13 4.31
N GLU A 504 5.69 15.35 4.48
CA GLU A 504 6.52 16.54 4.62
C GLU A 504 7.23 16.56 5.97
N ILE A 505 8.37 17.26 6.00
CA ILE A 505 9.10 17.51 7.24
C ILE A 505 8.71 18.88 7.78
N ILE A 506 8.13 18.90 8.97
CA ILE A 506 7.70 20.10 9.65
C ILE A 506 8.66 20.39 10.80
N ALA A 507 9.39 21.49 10.69
CA ALA A 507 10.40 21.89 11.66
C ALA A 507 9.96 23.10 12.46
N VAL A 508 9.98 23.00 13.79
CA VAL A 508 9.74 24.11 14.71
C VAL A 508 10.96 24.44 15.55
N SER A 509 11.08 25.72 15.91
CA SER A 509 12.20 26.21 16.69
C SER A 509 12.16 25.73 18.15
N GLY A 510 13.29 25.23 18.67
CA GLY A 510 13.48 24.93 20.08
C GLY A 510 13.71 26.19 20.94
N ALA A 511 14.23 25.99 22.16
CA ALA A 511 14.44 27.08 23.13
C ALA A 511 15.42 28.15 22.62
N ASN A 512 15.42 29.36 23.18
CA ASN A 512 16.25 30.52 22.78
C ASN A 512 16.00 31.11 21.38
N LEU A 513 15.12 30.52 20.59
CA LEU A 513 14.71 31.03 19.28
C LEU A 513 13.30 31.61 19.32
N ALA A 514 13.03 32.61 18.49
CA ALA A 514 11.66 33.06 18.25
C ALA A 514 10.84 31.88 17.69
N PRO A 515 9.56 31.73 18.08
CA PRO A 515 8.78 30.55 17.75
C PRO A 515 8.48 30.57 16.25
N ARG A 516 9.21 29.74 15.51
CA ARG A 516 9.17 29.67 14.05
C ARG A 516 8.86 28.26 13.60
N ILE A 517 8.27 28.17 12.40
CA ILE A 517 7.97 26.94 11.70
C ILE A 517 8.48 27.01 10.26
N GLN A 518 8.90 25.89 9.71
CA GLN A 518 9.38 25.73 8.34
C GLN A 518 8.97 24.34 7.84
N VAL A 519 8.53 24.25 6.58
CA VAL A 519 8.17 22.98 5.93
C VAL A 519 9.19 22.66 4.84
N PHE A 520 9.57 21.40 4.76
CA PHE A 520 10.44 20.85 3.73
C PHE A 520 9.77 19.67 3.03
N ASN A 521 9.98 19.59 1.72
CA ASN A 521 9.36 18.59 0.87
C ASN A 521 9.84 17.18 1.20
N GLY A 522 8.87 16.28 1.37
CA GLY A 522 9.10 14.87 1.69
C GLY A 522 9.93 14.12 0.65
N VAL A 523 9.98 14.56 -0.62
CA VAL A 523 10.70 13.89 -1.71
C VAL A 523 12.17 14.28 -1.81
N ASN A 524 12.48 15.57 -1.71
CA ASN A 524 13.82 16.09 -2.01
C ASN A 524 14.47 16.89 -0.87
N GLY A 525 13.74 17.19 0.22
CA GLY A 525 14.24 17.96 1.35
C GLY A 525 14.36 19.47 1.10
N GLU A 526 13.90 19.97 -0.05
CA GLU A 526 13.89 21.40 -0.35
C GLU A 526 12.77 22.12 0.45
N PRO A 527 12.97 23.37 0.88
CA PRO A 527 11.95 24.13 1.60
C PRO A 527 10.72 24.40 0.72
N MET A 528 9.53 24.07 1.23
CA MET A 528 8.25 24.32 0.56
C MET A 528 7.68 25.71 0.87
N SER A 529 8.10 26.32 1.98
CA SER A 529 7.64 27.64 2.39
C SER A 529 8.77 28.55 2.88
N ILE A 530 8.42 29.80 3.20
CA ILE A 530 9.31 30.68 3.96
C ILE A 530 9.02 30.49 5.44
N SER A 531 10.06 30.49 6.28
CA SER A 531 9.92 30.33 7.73
C SER A 531 8.93 31.34 8.33
N GLN A 532 7.85 30.81 8.88
CA GLN A 532 6.77 31.57 9.48
C GLN A 532 6.96 31.71 10.99
N THR A 533 6.56 32.84 11.56
CA THR A 533 6.51 33.02 13.02
C THR A 533 5.15 32.57 13.56
N ILE A 534 5.15 31.66 14.53
CA ILE A 534 3.96 31.08 15.16
C ILE A 534 3.84 31.54 16.62
N GLY A 535 2.94 32.48 16.88
CA GLY A 535 2.72 33.04 18.22
C GLY A 535 3.49 34.33 18.50
N ASP A 536 3.86 34.57 19.77
CA ASP A 536 4.55 35.81 20.19
C ASP A 536 6.06 35.72 19.86
N PRO A 537 6.61 36.57 18.98
CA PRO A 537 8.03 36.55 18.62
C PRO A 537 8.99 36.75 19.79
N SER A 538 8.51 37.31 20.91
CA SER A 538 9.31 37.50 22.13
C SER A 538 9.40 36.25 23.00
N ASN A 539 8.58 35.23 22.72
CA ASN A 539 8.59 33.98 23.46
C ASN A 539 9.68 33.04 22.92
N THR A 540 10.85 33.08 23.54
CA THR A 540 11.99 32.24 23.16
C THR A 540 12.09 30.96 23.99
N TYR A 541 10.98 30.42 24.49
CA TYR A 541 11.01 29.22 25.32
C TYR A 541 11.02 27.92 24.53
N GLY A 542 10.73 27.94 23.23
CA GLY A 542 10.67 26.76 22.38
C GLY A 542 9.25 26.24 22.17
N VAL A 543 9.03 25.63 21.01
CA VAL A 543 7.73 25.12 20.54
C VAL A 543 7.76 23.60 20.51
N TYR A 544 6.68 22.93 20.88
CA TYR A 544 6.43 21.52 20.54
C TYR A 544 5.39 21.47 19.42
N VAL A 545 5.52 20.49 18.54
CA VAL A 545 4.62 20.27 17.40
C VAL A 545 4.25 18.79 17.34
N SER A 546 3.01 18.51 16.92
CA SER A 546 2.51 17.18 16.56
C SER A 546 1.56 17.39 15.39
N ALA A 547 1.53 16.44 14.45
CA ALA A 547 0.68 16.49 13.28
C ALA A 547 -0.47 15.48 13.42
N GLY A 548 -1.67 15.84 12.97
CA GLY A 548 -2.82 14.94 12.93
C GLY A 548 -4.03 15.54 12.20
N ASP A 549 -4.95 14.70 11.72
CA ASP A 549 -6.20 15.11 11.08
C ASP A 549 -7.25 15.43 12.14
N PHE A 550 -7.46 16.71 12.46
CA PHE A 550 -8.34 17.12 13.57
C PHE A 550 -9.76 17.48 13.14
N ASP A 551 -10.00 17.65 11.84
CA ASP A 551 -11.32 18.02 11.30
C ASP A 551 -11.95 16.93 10.41
N GLY A 552 -11.24 15.83 10.19
CA GLY A 552 -11.70 14.63 9.48
C GLY A 552 -11.80 14.83 7.98
N ASP A 553 -11.04 15.78 7.44
CA ASP A 553 -11.02 16.11 6.02
C ASP A 553 -9.86 15.45 5.26
N GLY A 554 -9.11 14.56 5.91
CA GLY A 554 -7.99 13.82 5.34
C GLY A 554 -6.72 14.66 5.15
N MET A 555 -6.77 15.97 5.34
CA MET A 555 -5.59 16.83 5.36
C MET A 555 -5.04 16.88 6.79
N VAL A 556 -3.72 16.77 6.92
CA VAL A 556 -3.11 16.86 8.24
C VAL A 556 -2.98 18.31 8.70
N GLU A 557 -3.45 18.58 9.92
CA GLU A 557 -3.16 19.80 10.66
C GLU A 557 -1.98 19.62 11.62
N ILE A 558 -1.53 20.73 12.21
CA ILE A 558 -0.57 20.68 13.30
C ILE A 558 -1.13 21.26 14.60
N ALA A 559 -0.85 20.58 15.70
CA ALA A 559 -1.01 21.08 17.05
C ALA A 559 0.33 21.59 17.56
N THR A 560 0.32 22.78 18.17
CA THR A 560 1.53 23.37 18.78
C THR A 560 1.30 23.77 20.22
N SER A 561 2.35 23.65 21.03
CA SER A 561 2.40 24.15 22.41
C SER A 561 3.76 24.78 22.72
N MET A 562 3.83 25.49 23.85
CA MET A 562 5.07 26.12 24.30
C MET A 562 5.73 25.33 25.44
N GLU A 563 7.05 25.22 25.39
CA GLU A 563 7.82 24.55 26.46
C GLU A 563 7.69 25.29 27.80
N ARG A 564 7.55 26.62 27.77
CA ARG A 564 7.23 27.46 28.94
C ARG A 564 6.38 28.66 28.54
N GLY A 565 5.73 29.27 29.54
CA GLY A 565 4.89 30.44 29.35
C GLY A 565 3.44 30.04 29.11
N SER A 566 2.91 30.33 27.92
CA SER A 566 1.54 29.97 27.55
C SER A 566 1.32 28.46 27.66
N GLN A 567 0.18 28.06 28.22
CA GLN A 567 -0.24 26.66 28.30
C GLN A 567 -1.39 26.36 27.33
N ALA A 568 -1.62 27.25 26.36
CA ALA A 568 -2.60 27.02 25.32
C ALA A 568 -2.04 26.08 24.26
N VAL A 569 -2.89 25.19 23.76
CA VAL A 569 -2.65 24.45 22.53
C VAL A 569 -3.21 25.27 21.38
N THR A 570 -2.48 25.36 20.27
CA THR A 570 -2.92 26.07 19.06
C THR A 570 -2.88 25.12 17.87
N ILE A 571 -3.99 25.07 17.14
CA ILE A 571 -4.14 24.28 15.91
C ILE A 571 -3.95 25.17 14.71
N TRP A 572 -3.17 24.68 13.75
CA TRP A 572 -2.88 25.35 12.50
C TRP A 572 -3.17 24.44 11.32
N LYS A 573 -3.72 25.02 10.24
CA LYS A 573 -3.99 24.35 8.98
C LYS A 573 -3.04 24.88 7.91
N TRP A 574 -2.52 24.00 7.08
CA TRP A 574 -1.69 24.38 5.95
C TRP A 574 -2.57 24.86 4.79
N VAL A 575 -2.34 26.08 4.32
CA VAL A 575 -3.12 26.71 3.24
C VAL A 575 -2.14 27.51 2.38
N ASP A 576 -2.13 27.35 1.06
CA ASP A 576 -1.32 28.17 0.13
C ASP A 576 0.13 28.41 0.61
N ASP A 577 0.86 27.34 0.94
CA ASP A 577 2.26 27.35 1.41
C ASP A 577 2.52 28.06 2.76
N HIS A 578 1.51 28.22 3.62
CA HIS A 578 1.68 28.76 4.97
C HIS A 578 0.68 28.18 5.99
N PHE A 579 0.96 28.34 7.28
CA PHE A 579 0.07 27.89 8.35
C PHE A 579 -0.90 28.99 8.79
N GLU A 580 -2.20 28.74 8.69
CA GLU A 580 -3.24 29.60 9.25
C GLU A 580 -3.69 29.07 10.62
N LYS A 581 -3.83 29.97 11.60
CA LYS A 581 -4.34 29.60 12.93
C LYS A 581 -5.84 29.30 12.84
N VAL A 582 -6.23 28.05 13.07
CA VAL A 582 -7.63 27.63 13.11
C VAL A 582 -8.25 27.94 14.48
N ARG A 583 -7.60 27.47 15.56
CA ARG A 583 -8.14 27.60 16.92
C ARG A 583 -7.07 27.52 18.00
N SER A 584 -7.46 27.84 19.22
CA SER A 584 -6.62 27.67 20.40
C SER A 584 -7.47 27.48 21.65
N PHE A 585 -7.05 26.57 22.53
CA PHE A 585 -7.79 26.17 23.72
C PHE A 585 -6.85 25.93 24.92
N ASP A 586 -7.43 25.89 26.11
CA ASP A 586 -6.69 25.65 27.36
C ASP A 586 -6.32 24.16 27.48
N SER A 587 -5.09 23.86 27.88
CA SER A 587 -4.56 22.49 28.04
C SER A 587 -5.21 21.62 29.12
N GLY A 588 -6.29 22.07 29.77
CA GLY A 588 -6.93 21.35 30.89
C GLY A 588 -6.16 21.45 32.22
N PHE A 589 -5.07 22.18 32.23
CA PHE A 589 -4.17 22.35 33.36
C PHE A 589 -4.20 23.77 33.95
N ASP A 590 -3.68 23.95 35.18
CA ASP A 590 -3.64 25.27 35.82
C ASP A 590 -2.73 26.23 35.02
N PRO A 591 -3.29 27.29 34.37
CA PRO A 591 -2.56 28.18 33.49
C PRO A 591 -1.47 29.00 34.20
N ASN A 592 -1.47 29.02 35.54
CA ASN A 592 -0.45 29.72 36.33
C ASN A 592 0.72 28.82 36.75
N ALA A 593 0.63 27.51 36.49
CA ALA A 593 1.71 26.58 36.78
C ALA A 593 2.93 26.87 35.89
N SER A 594 4.13 26.80 36.48
CA SER A 594 5.37 26.79 35.71
C SER A 594 5.54 25.42 35.03
N GLY A 595 5.97 25.38 33.77
CA GLY A 595 6.40 24.13 33.14
C GLY A 595 5.91 23.81 31.73
N GLY A 596 5.05 24.65 31.14
CA GLY A 596 4.49 24.42 29.80
C GLY A 596 3.72 23.10 29.68
N VAL A 597 3.41 22.73 28.43
CA VAL A 597 2.76 21.46 28.06
C VAL A 597 3.35 20.94 26.76
N ARG A 598 3.26 19.63 26.54
CA ARG A 598 3.61 18.97 25.29
C ARG A 598 2.35 18.44 24.62
N VAL A 599 2.42 18.25 23.32
CA VAL A 599 1.31 17.75 22.49
C VAL A 599 1.78 16.49 21.76
N SER A 600 0.90 15.49 21.69
CA SER A 600 0.96 14.33 20.79
C SER A 600 -0.46 14.05 20.28
N THR A 601 -0.61 13.26 19.23
CA THR A 601 -1.87 13.10 18.48
C THR A 601 -2.01 11.69 17.96
N GLY A 602 -3.24 11.17 17.89
CA GLY A 602 -3.55 9.84 17.35
C GLY A 602 -5.05 9.51 17.47
N ASP A 603 -5.51 8.49 16.73
CA ASP A 603 -6.92 8.08 16.68
C ASP A 603 -7.25 7.14 17.87
N LEU A 604 -7.52 7.74 19.02
CA LEU A 604 -7.77 6.99 20.26
C LEU A 604 -9.15 6.33 20.28
N ASN A 605 -10.03 6.67 19.34
CA ASN A 605 -11.45 6.29 19.37
C ASN A 605 -11.96 5.59 18.10
N GLY A 606 -11.09 5.39 17.11
CA GLY A 606 -11.34 4.61 15.90
C GLY A 606 -12.31 5.29 14.94
N ASP A 607 -12.40 6.62 14.98
CA ASP A 607 -13.27 7.41 14.10
C ASP A 607 -12.53 8.09 12.95
N LEU A 608 -11.24 7.76 12.76
CA LEU A 608 -10.33 8.31 11.76
C LEU A 608 -10.04 9.80 11.93
N THR A 609 -10.41 10.40 13.06
CA THR A 609 -10.01 11.76 13.42
C THR A 609 -9.10 11.73 14.63
N ASP A 610 -8.00 12.47 14.56
CA ASP A 610 -7.00 12.43 15.61
C ASP A 610 -7.45 13.20 16.85
N GLU A 611 -7.32 12.53 17.98
CA GLU A 611 -7.38 13.17 19.28
C GLU A 611 -6.09 13.94 19.57
N ILE A 612 -6.22 14.97 20.40
CA ILE A 612 -5.10 15.77 20.88
C ILE A 612 -4.80 15.41 22.33
N ILE A 613 -3.61 14.84 22.55
CA ILE A 613 -3.10 14.43 23.85
C ILE A 613 -2.18 15.54 24.38
N VAL A 614 -2.50 16.06 25.56
CA VAL A 614 -1.74 17.14 26.19
C VAL A 614 -1.13 16.68 27.50
N SER A 615 0.20 16.70 27.57
CA SER A 615 0.96 16.15 28.70
C SER A 615 1.76 17.22 29.45
N THR A 616 1.95 17.02 30.77
CA THR A 616 2.59 18.03 31.61
C THR A 616 4.10 18.11 31.40
N GLY A 617 4.63 19.32 31.20
CA GLY A 617 6.07 19.56 31.20
C GLY A 617 6.71 19.66 32.59
N THR A 618 7.98 20.06 32.63
CA THR A 618 8.83 20.05 33.84
C THR A 618 8.26 20.90 34.99
N GLY A 619 8.41 20.43 36.24
CA GLY A 619 8.03 21.17 37.46
C GLY A 619 6.60 20.91 37.94
N ARG A 620 5.81 20.12 37.21
CA ARG A 620 4.41 19.80 37.51
C ARG A 620 4.27 18.34 37.96
N ASN A 621 3.17 18.01 38.62
CA ASN A 621 2.80 16.61 38.83
C ASN A 621 2.44 16.01 37.45
N PRO A 622 2.76 14.73 37.20
CA PRO A 622 2.55 14.09 35.91
C PRO A 622 1.05 13.93 35.66
N GLY A 623 0.62 14.22 34.44
CA GLY A 623 -0.78 14.08 34.04
C GLY A 623 -0.97 14.30 32.55
N VAL A 624 -2.03 13.72 32.02
CA VAL A 624 -2.41 13.81 30.61
C VAL A 624 -3.88 14.24 30.52
N SER A 625 -4.17 15.16 29.61
CA SER A 625 -5.54 15.54 29.24
C SER A 625 -5.74 15.20 27.75
N ILE A 626 -6.88 14.60 27.42
CA ILE A 626 -7.23 14.17 26.07
C ILE A 626 -8.34 15.07 25.56
N PHE A 627 -8.19 15.60 24.35
CA PHE A 627 -9.13 16.48 23.69
C PHE A 627 -9.53 15.92 22.33
N SER A 628 -10.75 16.16 21.88
CA SER A 628 -11.13 15.95 20.48
C SER A 628 -10.35 16.90 19.57
N GLY A 629 -10.24 16.62 18.27
CA GLY A 629 -9.69 17.57 17.28
C GLY A 629 -10.32 18.98 17.33
N ALA A 630 -11.61 19.08 17.69
CA ALA A 630 -12.28 20.37 17.91
C ALA A 630 -11.81 21.19 19.14
N GLY A 631 -11.00 20.61 20.03
CA GLY A 631 -10.51 21.19 21.29
C GLY A 631 -11.42 21.01 22.51
N ALA A 632 -12.37 20.07 22.48
CA ALA A 632 -13.21 19.74 23.63
C ALA A 632 -12.52 18.69 24.52
N LEU A 633 -12.50 18.90 25.83
CA LEU A 633 -11.90 17.94 26.78
C LEU A 633 -12.73 16.65 26.82
N LEU A 634 -12.12 15.53 26.44
CA LEU A 634 -12.72 14.19 26.44
C LEU A 634 -12.39 13.44 27.73
N GLY A 635 -11.12 13.45 28.15
CA GLY A 635 -10.64 12.64 29.26
C GLY A 635 -9.45 13.24 30.01
N VAL A 636 -9.23 12.77 31.23
CA VAL A 636 -8.03 13.07 32.03
C VAL A 636 -7.45 11.78 32.58
N VAL A 637 -6.17 11.55 32.33
CA VAL A 637 -5.43 10.38 32.79
C VAL A 637 -4.64 10.73 34.04
N GLN A 638 -4.84 9.96 35.10
CA GLN A 638 -3.99 10.00 36.29
C GLN A 638 -2.72 9.18 36.04
N VAL A 639 -1.56 9.82 36.21
CA VAL A 639 -0.23 9.20 36.07
C VAL A 639 0.37 9.04 37.47
N ASP A 640 1.09 7.93 37.69
CA ASP A 640 1.70 7.64 38.99
C ASP A 640 2.67 8.77 39.40
N ALA A 641 2.57 9.21 40.66
CA ALA A 641 3.45 10.23 41.23
C ALA A 641 4.94 9.82 41.25
N ALA A 642 5.25 8.53 41.06
CA ALA A 642 6.60 8.00 40.90
C ALA A 642 7.36 8.59 39.70
N TYR A 643 6.65 9.05 38.66
CA TYR A 643 7.23 9.81 37.54
C TYR A 643 7.84 11.15 37.98
N GLY A 644 7.53 11.61 39.19
CA GLY A 644 8.10 12.81 39.77
C GLY A 644 7.65 14.08 39.05
N ARG A 645 8.51 15.11 39.06
CA ARG A 645 8.22 16.42 38.44
C ARG A 645 9.16 16.73 37.27
N GLY A 646 9.71 15.68 36.67
CA GLY A 646 10.63 15.74 35.53
C GLY A 646 9.96 16.11 34.20
N GLY A 647 8.64 16.27 34.19
CA GLY A 647 7.83 16.24 32.97
C GLY A 647 7.59 14.81 32.51
N ILE A 648 6.73 14.66 31.50
CA ILE A 648 6.46 13.40 30.80
C ILE A 648 6.44 13.67 29.29
N THR A 649 6.72 12.63 28.51
CA THR A 649 6.54 12.55 27.06
C THR A 649 5.43 11.56 26.75
N THR A 650 4.75 11.79 25.62
CA THR A 650 3.68 10.91 25.13
C THR A 650 3.89 10.60 23.66
N THR A 651 3.62 9.36 23.26
CA THR A 651 3.50 8.89 21.87
C THR A 651 2.27 8.00 21.77
N THR A 652 1.78 7.76 20.57
CA THR A 652 0.53 7.03 20.30
C THR A 652 0.67 6.15 19.07
N GLY A 653 0.02 4.99 19.08
CA GLY A 653 -0.02 4.05 17.97
C GLY A 653 -0.89 2.85 18.31
N ASP A 654 -1.36 2.12 17.30
CA ASP A 654 -2.18 0.91 17.43
C ASP A 654 -1.26 -0.26 17.76
N LEU A 655 -1.02 -0.47 19.05
CA LEU A 655 -0.01 -1.44 19.48
C LEU A 655 -0.54 -2.87 19.48
N ASP A 656 -1.85 -3.05 19.60
CA ASP A 656 -2.49 -4.35 19.75
C ASP A 656 -3.39 -4.75 18.56
N GLY A 657 -3.32 -3.96 17.48
CA GLY A 657 -4.01 -4.22 16.21
C GLY A 657 -5.52 -4.15 16.32
N ASP A 658 -6.05 -3.55 17.38
CA ASP A 658 -7.49 -3.47 17.63
C ASP A 658 -8.15 -2.28 16.91
N GLY A 659 -7.33 -1.42 16.30
CA GLY A 659 -7.76 -0.28 15.52
C GLY A 659 -7.97 1.00 16.33
N TYR A 660 -7.55 1.03 17.59
CA TYR A 660 -7.54 2.22 18.43
C TYR A 660 -6.12 2.52 18.90
N ASP A 661 -5.67 3.76 18.75
CA ASP A 661 -4.34 4.13 19.23
C ASP A 661 -4.25 4.08 20.77
N GLU A 662 -3.19 3.46 21.28
CA GLU A 662 -2.80 3.53 22.69
C GLU A 662 -2.04 4.81 23.00
N ILE A 663 -2.14 5.31 24.25
CA ILE A 663 -1.25 6.38 24.74
C ILE A 663 -0.11 5.79 25.57
N LEU A 664 1.11 6.02 25.13
CA LEU A 664 2.33 5.66 25.88
C LEU A 664 2.84 6.86 26.66
N ILE A 665 3.19 6.65 27.92
CA ILE A 665 3.63 7.69 28.85
C ILE A 665 5.03 7.39 29.35
N LEU A 666 5.96 8.24 28.92
CA LEU A 666 7.40 8.09 29.12
C LEU A 666 7.90 9.09 30.17
N ALA A 667 8.72 8.62 31.10
CA ALA A 667 9.20 9.43 32.20
C ALA A 667 10.24 10.46 31.77
N GLY A 668 10.04 11.71 32.20
CA GLY A 668 11.04 12.76 32.07
C GLY A 668 12.19 12.64 33.08
N ARG A 669 13.03 13.68 33.13
CA ARG A 669 14.24 13.71 33.96
C ARG A 669 13.97 13.34 35.42
N ARG A 670 14.69 12.35 35.94
CA ARG A 670 14.58 11.79 37.30
C ARG A 670 13.23 11.14 37.62
N GLY A 671 12.48 10.74 36.60
CA GLY A 671 11.21 10.02 36.75
C GLY A 671 11.34 8.50 36.84
N GLY A 672 12.57 7.97 36.97
CA GLY A 672 12.80 6.53 37.14
C GLY A 672 12.76 5.72 35.84
N SER A 673 12.80 6.39 34.67
CA SER A 673 12.64 5.77 33.34
C SER A 673 11.42 4.85 33.26
N LEU A 674 10.31 5.30 33.85
CA LEU A 674 9.04 4.58 33.87
C LEU A 674 8.32 4.68 32.51
N LEU A 675 7.68 3.59 32.12
CA LEU A 675 6.73 3.48 31.01
C LEU A 675 5.36 3.05 31.56
N SER A 676 4.32 3.70 31.08
CA SER A 676 2.93 3.34 31.32
C SER A 676 2.17 3.46 30.01
N TYR A 677 1.05 2.77 29.88
CA TYR A 677 0.17 2.92 28.72
C TYR A 677 -1.28 3.17 29.14
N VAL A 678 -2.08 3.63 28.19
CA VAL A 678 -3.54 3.79 28.29
C VAL A 678 -4.14 3.17 27.03
N PRO A 679 -5.02 2.16 27.15
CA PRO A 679 -5.71 1.58 25.99
C PRO A 679 -6.53 2.62 25.22
N GLY A 680 -6.55 2.48 23.90
CA GLY A 680 -7.54 3.09 23.03
C GLY A 680 -8.95 2.58 23.34
N SER A 681 -9.98 3.35 22.95
CA SER A 681 -11.36 2.87 23.00
C SER A 681 -12.31 3.80 22.26
N ALA A 682 -13.31 3.21 21.60
CA ALA A 682 -14.46 3.91 21.02
C ALA A 682 -15.21 4.88 21.97
N ASN A 683 -14.99 4.79 23.28
CA ASN A 683 -15.55 5.74 24.25
C ASN A 683 -14.50 6.13 25.29
N ILE A 684 -13.67 7.11 24.94
CA ILE A 684 -12.61 7.66 25.82
C ILE A 684 -13.19 8.01 27.20
N PRO A 685 -12.71 7.37 28.29
CA PRO A 685 -13.22 7.63 29.63
C PRO A 685 -12.89 9.04 30.11
N ALA A 686 -13.89 9.72 30.69
CA ALA A 686 -13.69 11.06 31.28
C ALA A 686 -12.59 11.11 32.36
N ASN A 687 -12.36 9.98 33.05
CA ASN A 687 -11.24 9.81 33.97
C ASN A 687 -10.69 8.38 33.85
N SER A 688 -9.39 8.26 33.61
CA SER A 688 -8.69 6.99 33.56
C SER A 688 -7.41 7.04 34.41
N THR A 689 -6.76 5.90 34.61
CA THR A 689 -5.47 5.80 35.30
C THR A 689 -4.55 5.00 34.39
N ALA A 690 -3.34 5.53 34.16
CA ALA A 690 -2.37 4.86 33.32
C ALA A 690 -1.93 3.53 33.96
N ILE A 691 -1.75 2.51 33.12
CA ILE A 691 -1.30 1.19 33.55
C ILE A 691 0.23 1.19 33.53
N LEU A 692 0.86 1.06 34.70
CA LEU A 692 2.31 1.08 34.83
C LEU A 692 2.92 -0.24 34.35
N LEU A 693 3.77 -0.16 33.32
CA LEU A 693 4.49 -1.30 32.77
C LEU A 693 5.82 -1.53 33.49
N GLY A 694 6.48 -0.47 33.95
CA GLY A 694 7.66 -0.56 34.80
C GLY A 694 8.79 0.38 34.39
N ALA A 695 9.98 0.15 34.94
CA ALA A 695 11.19 0.94 34.62
C ALA A 695 12.01 0.25 33.52
N LEU A 696 12.30 0.97 32.44
CA LEU A 696 13.04 0.46 31.28
C LEU A 696 14.58 0.50 31.48
N TYR A 697 15.05 1.47 32.27
CA TYR A 697 16.46 1.62 32.64
C TYR A 697 16.59 1.64 34.16
N THR A 698 17.73 1.19 34.67
CA THR A 698 17.97 1.05 36.12
C THR A 698 19.26 1.75 36.55
N GLY A 699 19.44 1.97 37.85
CA GLY A 699 20.65 2.61 38.37
C GLY A 699 20.71 4.11 38.05
N ASP A 700 21.88 4.59 37.65
CA ASP A 700 22.06 6.00 37.28
C ASP A 700 21.32 6.38 35.99
N ASP A 701 21.11 5.40 35.10
CA ASP A 701 20.43 5.60 33.81
C ASP A 701 18.92 5.80 33.98
N ALA A 702 18.36 5.36 35.12
CA ALA A 702 16.96 5.60 35.49
C ALA A 702 16.63 7.09 35.74
N LEU A 703 17.65 7.95 35.76
CA LEU A 703 17.51 9.38 35.99
C LEU A 703 17.35 10.20 34.71
N SER A 704 17.53 9.57 33.55
CA SER A 704 17.49 10.24 32.25
C SER A 704 16.06 10.25 31.69
N PRO A 705 15.63 11.33 31.00
CA PRO A 705 14.35 11.37 30.33
C PRO A 705 14.33 10.39 29.16
N LEU A 706 13.14 9.83 28.92
CA LEU A 706 12.88 8.96 27.78
C LEU A 706 12.19 9.73 26.65
N SER A 707 12.49 9.32 25.42
CA SER A 707 11.71 9.63 24.22
C SER A 707 11.37 8.34 23.52
N GLY A 708 10.27 8.33 22.77
CA GLY A 708 9.90 7.18 21.98
C GLY A 708 8.95 7.56 20.86
N VAL A 709 8.91 6.67 19.88
CA VAL A 709 8.08 6.75 18.68
C VAL A 709 7.48 5.38 18.44
N THR A 710 6.29 5.36 17.89
CA THR A 710 5.53 4.18 17.50
C THR A 710 5.45 4.18 15.98
N LYS A 711 5.67 3.01 15.37
CA LYS A 711 5.56 2.81 13.93
C LYS A 711 5.54 1.32 13.62
N ASP A 712 4.61 0.92 12.76
CA ASP A 712 4.64 -0.36 12.05
C ASP A 712 5.92 -0.44 11.20
N ALA A 713 6.95 -1.09 11.75
CA ALA A 713 8.28 -1.14 11.16
C ALA A 713 8.58 -2.49 10.52
N ASP A 714 7.75 -3.50 10.74
CA ASP A 714 7.86 -4.81 10.09
C ASP A 714 6.71 -5.17 9.15
N GLY A 715 5.69 -4.32 9.05
CA GLY A 715 4.61 -4.37 8.08
C GLY A 715 3.51 -5.36 8.45
N ASP A 716 3.40 -5.76 9.72
CA ASP A 716 2.37 -6.69 10.17
C ASP A 716 1.03 -6.00 10.51
N GLY A 717 1.04 -4.67 10.56
CA GLY A 717 -0.13 -3.83 10.82
C GLY A 717 -0.26 -3.38 12.27
N ASP A 718 0.59 -3.86 13.18
CA ASP A 718 0.67 -3.42 14.57
C ASP A 718 1.84 -2.45 14.71
N ASP A 719 1.70 -1.37 15.48
CA ASP A 719 2.79 -0.41 15.68
C ASP A 719 3.84 -0.93 16.68
N GLU A 720 5.11 -0.89 16.31
CA GLU A 720 6.19 -1.17 17.27
C GLU A 720 6.70 0.09 17.97
N LEU A 721 7.08 -0.07 19.25
CA LEU A 721 7.52 1.03 20.10
C LEU A 721 9.05 1.08 20.20
N PHE A 722 9.64 2.17 19.71
CA PHE A 722 11.07 2.46 19.80
C PHE A 722 11.35 3.48 20.91
N ILE A 723 12.25 3.17 21.84
CA ILE A 723 12.54 4.04 23.01
C ILE A 723 14.03 4.27 23.20
N GLY A 724 14.40 5.52 23.48
CA GLY A 724 15.77 5.94 23.77
C GLY A 724 15.84 6.93 24.94
N GLN A 725 17.07 7.26 25.35
CA GLN A 725 17.34 8.24 26.40
C GLN A 725 17.75 9.59 25.79
N LEU A 726 17.16 10.69 26.28
CA LEU A 726 17.46 12.06 25.83
C LEU A 726 18.78 12.62 26.42
N SER A 727 19.06 13.92 26.26
CA SER A 727 20.29 14.71 26.50
C SER A 727 21.08 14.56 27.83
N ASP A 728 20.74 13.62 28.72
CA ASP A 728 21.56 13.18 29.85
C ASP A 728 21.59 11.65 30.03
N GLY A 729 21.12 10.91 29.02
CA GLY A 729 21.23 9.47 28.86
C GLY A 729 22.69 9.05 28.84
N ARG A 730 22.99 7.95 29.53
CA ARG A 730 24.32 7.31 29.46
C ARG A 730 24.27 6.02 28.66
N SER A 731 23.07 5.61 28.26
CA SER A 731 22.86 4.46 27.41
C SER A 731 22.94 4.89 25.96
N SER A 732 23.72 4.12 25.18
CA SER A 732 23.78 4.18 23.73
C SER A 732 22.72 3.26 23.06
N ILE A 733 21.71 2.81 23.83
CA ILE A 733 20.78 1.77 23.42
C ILE A 733 19.39 2.35 23.15
N VAL A 734 18.90 2.13 21.93
CA VAL A 734 17.48 2.22 21.58
C VAL A 734 16.86 0.84 21.73
N ARG A 735 15.72 0.76 22.43
CA ARG A 735 14.95 -0.48 22.65
C ARG A 735 13.80 -0.55 21.65
N LYS A 736 13.61 -1.70 20.99
CA LYS A 736 12.39 -2.04 20.25
C LYS A 736 11.51 -2.88 21.19
N LEU A 737 10.29 -2.43 21.42
CA LEU A 737 9.28 -3.14 22.21
C LEU A 737 8.12 -3.52 21.30
N GLU A 738 7.79 -4.81 21.30
CA GLU A 738 6.62 -5.36 20.60
C GLU A 738 5.55 -5.71 21.60
N TRP A 739 4.30 -5.46 21.21
CA TRP A 739 3.15 -5.86 21.99
C TRP A 739 2.91 -7.37 21.86
N ASN A 740 2.18 -7.93 22.82
CA ASN A 740 1.85 -9.35 22.80
C ASN A 740 0.47 -9.60 23.35
N ASP A 741 -0.50 -9.76 22.46
CA ASP A 741 -1.91 -9.98 22.79
C ASP A 741 -2.14 -11.20 23.67
N ALA A 742 -1.28 -12.22 23.55
CA ALA A 742 -1.46 -13.46 24.30
C ALA A 742 -1.24 -13.26 25.80
N ILE A 743 -0.50 -12.22 26.21
CA ILE A 743 -0.26 -11.93 27.62
C ILE A 743 -0.44 -10.46 28.05
N ASP A 744 -0.87 -9.57 27.14
CA ASP A 744 -1.20 -8.15 27.40
C ASP A 744 0.01 -7.39 28.01
N GLN A 745 1.19 -7.57 27.39
CA GLN A 745 2.46 -6.97 27.83
C GLN A 745 3.44 -6.78 26.68
N PHE A 746 4.26 -5.75 26.79
CA PHE A 746 5.44 -5.56 25.95
C PHE A 746 6.56 -6.55 26.25
N PHE A 747 7.25 -6.99 25.19
CA PHE A 747 8.52 -7.68 25.30
C PHE A 747 9.64 -6.89 24.62
N ASP A 748 10.85 -7.00 25.19
CA ASP A 748 12.08 -6.46 24.61
C ASP A 748 12.50 -7.39 23.47
N ASP A 749 12.10 -7.05 22.24
CA ASP A 749 12.38 -7.86 21.05
C ASP A 749 13.75 -7.54 20.44
N GLY A 750 14.32 -6.36 20.74
CA GLY A 750 15.64 -6.02 20.24
C GLY A 750 16.24 -4.74 20.82
N PHE A 751 17.55 -4.60 20.61
CA PHE A 751 18.28 -3.37 20.91
C PHE A 751 19.19 -2.97 19.74
N PHE A 752 19.27 -1.68 19.49
CA PHE A 752 20.22 -1.09 18.54
C PHE A 752 21.26 -0.30 19.34
N GLU A 753 22.55 -0.57 19.10
CA GLU A 753 23.64 0.29 19.59
C GLU A 753 23.80 1.47 18.63
N THR A 754 23.58 2.68 19.13
CA THR A 754 23.89 3.92 18.41
C THR A 754 25.22 4.50 18.89
N ASP A 755 25.78 5.48 18.17
CA ASP A 755 26.95 6.23 18.66
C ASP A 755 26.55 7.04 19.93
N ASP A 756 27.52 7.28 20.82
CA ASP A 756 27.35 7.98 22.11
C ASP A 756 26.85 9.44 21.93
N GLU A 757 26.94 9.98 20.71
CA GLU A 757 26.43 11.32 20.35
C GLU A 757 24.95 11.31 19.89
N TRP A 758 24.27 10.16 19.76
CA TRP A 758 23.04 10.03 18.95
C TRP A 758 21.78 9.47 19.65
N THR A 759 21.83 8.99 20.90
CA THR A 759 20.70 8.23 21.48
C THR A 759 19.41 9.00 21.75
N GLY A 760 19.50 10.32 21.89
CA GLY A 760 18.35 11.18 22.13
C GLY A 760 17.81 11.84 20.86
N ASP A 761 18.66 12.04 19.87
CA ASP A 761 18.36 12.80 18.65
C ASP A 761 17.70 11.93 17.56
N PHE A 762 17.76 10.60 17.68
CA PHE A 762 17.31 9.61 16.68
C PHE A 762 15.78 9.40 16.58
N LEU A 763 14.98 9.91 17.52
CA LEU A 763 13.58 9.48 17.72
C LEU A 763 12.56 10.60 17.46
N GLY A 764 12.72 11.40 16.40
CA GLY A 764 11.81 12.53 16.12
C GLY A 764 11.64 12.92 14.67
#